data_AF-A0A7V2N1T6-F1
#
_entry.id   AF-A0A7V2N1T6-F1
#
_cell.length_a   1.000
_cell.length_b   1.000
_cell.length_c   1.000
_cell.angle_alpha   90.00
_cell.angle_beta   90.00
_cell.angle_gamma   90.00
#
_symmetry.space_group_name_H-M   'P 1'
#
loop_
_entity.id
_entity.type
_entity.pdbx_description
1 polymer ?
#
loop_
_entity_poly.entity_id
_entity_poly.type
_entity_poly.pdbx_seq_one_letter_code
_entity_poly.pdbx_strand_id
1 'polypeptide(L)'
;MEQAQQTRRMWRFNFDSLAELTALARELGAPLEVSEDVSVLAEPVTAGDLHIPNSLAVHPMEGCDGDAQGRPGRLTLRRYDRFAAGGAGLIWAEAIAVAPEGRANPRQLWLNSDSREAFAAMVTHMRSAAAEHMGKEHRPILVAQLTHSGRYSKPQGKAEPIIPVRDPYRDPLSPEPLPNALRPSRIPDDWPLVTDAYLDDLQDRYVEAARLAFETGFDAVDIKSCHGYLINELLAAHTRPGKYGGSFENRTRFLLEVIDRIREAIGPVPITVRLGVYDAIPHPHGWAVDTEDYTQPDLTEPKALIEQLRRRGVQLINVTAANPYYNPHVGRPFNMPIRDGYEEPEHPLLGVHRLIRLTGELQQAFDDVAFVGTGYSWLRHLMPYVAAGSKHADLARLIGAGRMALAYPDFARDILRTSRMDPHKVCVACSACTQLMRDGMTAGCVVRDNKLYGPIFRKGRLRDPEHLRRLAQQCLQCQDPTCQRACPAGVEIPQFVAAFLEGRERDAYEVIRRTNILPEICAWLCPVEEQCQGGCLQGILGDRPLPIAEIQRHVAEQANRNGWSRLRWPPEATGRNVAIIGGGPAGLAAAAVLIEAGHRVTIYDRSTRLGGMIEAVIPPARQCDALREEVHAIFQDVPSDRLVLRLGMELGAELTLDTVMAEGYDAAFIGLGLPKAAGTSDDRLQGLYNALDFLNLAKTEPGRLDLVGKKVAIVGGGNTAMDAAVTAKGLGAKDVYLIYRRSFEEMPAWSAERQRAMDAGVHFMILAQQLGYLSKNGRLTGIRLCPVTLGAADRSGRRRPLPHAEAAYSLNMDVVIEAIGQKAMDKLDAVLSGVAIRDGLIALREGSYETSRDGVFAGGDLVHGASTVVAAVTDGMTAGREIAARLAALSGH
;
A
#
# COMPACT_ATOMS: atom_id res chain seq x y z
N MET A 1 -6.34 -1.26 39.57
CA MET A 1 -5.47 -2.00 38.62
C MET A 1 -5.72 -3.50 38.71
N GLU A 2 -6.98 -3.93 38.74
CA GLU A 2 -7.34 -5.34 38.95
C GLU A 2 -8.56 -5.71 38.09
N GLN A 3 -8.50 -5.34 36.81
CA GLN A 3 -9.42 -5.78 35.75
C GLN A 3 -8.68 -5.68 34.43
N ALA A 4 -8.02 -6.76 33.99
CA ALA A 4 -7.70 -7.10 32.59
C ALA A 4 -6.67 -8.24 32.49
N GLN A 5 -6.96 -9.39 33.08
CA GLN A 5 -6.49 -10.66 32.52
C GLN A 5 -7.73 -11.52 32.30
N GLN A 6 -8.63 -11.05 31.45
CA GLN A 6 -9.61 -11.93 30.85
C GLN A 6 -8.82 -12.81 29.88
N THR A 7 -8.57 -14.05 30.28
CA THR A 7 -7.84 -15.04 29.51
C THR A 7 -8.48 -15.12 28.12
N ARG A 8 -7.73 -14.71 27.10
CA ARG A 8 -8.16 -14.77 25.70
C ARG A 8 -8.74 -16.14 25.37
N ARG A 9 -10.05 -16.25 25.14
CA ARG A 9 -10.76 -17.51 24.83
C ARG A 9 -10.48 -17.86 23.38
N MET A 10 -9.37 -18.57 23.16
CA MET A 10 -9.02 -19.08 21.83
C MET A 10 -9.64 -20.47 21.61
N TRP A 11 -10.62 -20.56 20.71
CA TRP A 11 -11.16 -21.84 20.27
C TRP A 11 -10.12 -22.61 19.48
N ARG A 12 -9.76 -23.80 19.97
CA ARG A 12 -8.79 -24.68 19.31
C ARG A 12 -9.50 -25.59 18.32
N PHE A 13 -8.90 -25.81 17.16
CA PHE A 13 -9.30 -26.86 16.24
C PHE A 13 -8.41 -28.08 16.53
N ASN A 14 -8.96 -29.05 17.24
CA ASN A 14 -8.28 -30.27 17.68
C ASN A 14 -9.13 -31.48 17.27
N PHE A 15 -9.30 -31.67 15.97
CA PHE A 15 -10.02 -32.82 15.43
C PHE A 15 -9.06 -33.57 14.50
N ASP A 16 -8.85 -34.85 14.82
CA ASP A 16 -8.07 -35.78 14.01
C ASP A 16 -8.99 -36.72 13.21
N SER A 17 -10.29 -36.76 13.54
CA SER A 17 -11.28 -37.56 12.83
C SER A 17 -12.62 -36.85 12.62
N LEU A 18 -13.39 -37.34 11.64
CA LEU A 18 -14.76 -36.90 11.39
C LEU A 18 -15.70 -37.21 12.56
N ALA A 19 -15.46 -38.31 13.27
CA ALA A 19 -16.25 -38.72 14.44
C ALA A 19 -16.16 -37.69 15.57
N GLU A 20 -14.97 -37.18 15.89
CA GLU A 20 -14.78 -36.14 16.92
C GLU A 20 -15.50 -34.84 16.54
N LEU A 21 -15.39 -34.42 15.28
CA LEU A 21 -16.07 -33.23 14.76
C LEU A 21 -17.60 -33.36 14.92
N THR A 22 -18.17 -34.50 14.50
CA THR A 22 -19.62 -34.73 14.57
C THR A 22 -20.13 -34.88 16.00
N ALA A 23 -19.34 -35.47 16.91
CA ALA A 23 -19.68 -35.58 18.33
C ALA A 23 -19.81 -34.18 18.95
N LEU A 24 -18.82 -33.31 18.75
CA LEU A 24 -18.86 -31.94 19.26
C LEU A 24 -19.99 -31.12 18.61
N ALA A 25 -20.20 -31.28 17.30
CA ALA A 25 -21.30 -30.63 16.59
C ALA A 25 -22.66 -30.94 17.22
N ARG A 26 -22.90 -32.20 17.60
CA ARG A 26 -24.13 -32.61 18.33
C ARG A 26 -24.20 -32.04 19.74
N GLU A 27 -23.09 -32.06 20.48
CA GLU A 27 -23.00 -31.48 21.83
C GLU A 27 -23.36 -29.99 21.85
N LEU A 28 -22.91 -29.25 20.84
CA LEU A 28 -23.19 -27.82 20.68
C LEU A 28 -24.58 -27.51 20.11
N GLY A 29 -25.40 -28.52 19.81
CA GLY A 29 -26.71 -28.32 19.17
C GLY A 29 -26.63 -27.84 17.72
N ALA A 30 -25.54 -28.13 17.02
CA ALA A 30 -25.24 -27.69 15.67
C ALA A 30 -24.80 -28.86 14.78
N PRO A 31 -25.65 -29.89 14.58
CA PRO A 31 -25.30 -31.09 13.84
C PRO A 31 -24.91 -30.76 12.39
N LEU A 32 -23.93 -31.49 11.85
CA LEU A 32 -23.46 -31.34 10.47
C LEU A 32 -23.74 -32.61 9.69
N GLU A 33 -24.20 -32.45 8.46
CA GLU A 33 -24.26 -33.52 7.47
C GLU A 33 -22.84 -33.86 6.98
N VAL A 34 -22.50 -35.14 6.98
CA VAL A 34 -21.15 -35.62 6.61
C VAL A 34 -21.24 -36.87 5.74
N SER A 35 -20.33 -37.00 4.79
CA SER A 35 -20.15 -38.21 3.98
C SER A 35 -18.66 -38.48 3.76
N GLU A 36 -18.25 -39.75 3.89
CA GLU A 36 -16.91 -40.18 3.49
C GLU A 36 -16.77 -40.36 1.97
N ASP A 37 -17.90 -40.54 1.27
CA ASP A 37 -17.93 -40.54 -0.19
C ASP A 37 -17.91 -39.11 -0.71
N VAL A 38 -16.71 -38.63 -1.02
CA VAL A 38 -16.50 -37.30 -1.59
C VAL A 38 -16.59 -37.27 -3.11
N SER A 39 -16.83 -38.42 -3.77
CA SER A 39 -16.89 -38.49 -5.24
C SER A 39 -18.04 -37.66 -5.81
N VAL A 40 -19.11 -37.46 -5.03
CA VAL A 40 -20.22 -36.54 -5.36
C VAL A 40 -19.74 -35.13 -5.68
N LEU A 41 -18.61 -34.67 -5.12
CA LEU A 41 -18.07 -33.33 -5.39
C LEU A 41 -17.48 -33.19 -6.80
N ALA A 42 -17.19 -34.31 -7.48
CA ALA A 42 -16.69 -34.33 -8.85
C ALA A 42 -17.80 -34.20 -9.90
N GLU A 43 -19.06 -34.37 -9.52
CA GLU A 43 -20.15 -34.28 -10.49
C GLU A 43 -20.33 -32.82 -10.97
N PRO A 44 -20.55 -32.62 -12.29
CA PRO A 44 -20.80 -31.30 -12.83
C PRO A 44 -22.14 -30.73 -12.34
N VAL A 45 -22.24 -29.40 -12.33
CA VAL A 45 -23.45 -28.66 -11.96
C VAL A 45 -23.86 -27.78 -13.12
N THR A 46 -25.14 -27.86 -13.50
CA THR A 46 -25.73 -26.96 -14.49
C THR A 46 -26.54 -25.89 -13.77
N ALA A 47 -26.30 -24.62 -14.10
CA ALA A 47 -27.02 -23.47 -13.58
C ALA A 47 -27.42 -22.55 -14.74
N GLY A 48 -28.58 -22.81 -15.33
CA GLY A 48 -28.95 -22.24 -16.62
C GLY A 48 -27.99 -22.65 -17.72
N ASP A 49 -27.46 -21.67 -18.46
CA ASP A 49 -26.50 -21.89 -19.54
C ASP A 49 -25.07 -22.19 -19.04
N LEU A 50 -24.83 -22.12 -17.72
CA LEU A 50 -23.52 -22.38 -17.13
C LEU A 50 -23.35 -23.86 -16.82
N HIS A 51 -22.42 -24.51 -17.52
CA HIS A 51 -21.99 -25.88 -17.22
C HIS A 51 -20.70 -25.86 -16.40
N ILE A 52 -20.83 -26.14 -15.10
CA ILE A 52 -19.73 -26.10 -14.13
C ILE A 52 -19.13 -27.51 -14.02
N PRO A 53 -17.82 -27.72 -14.28
CA PRO A 53 -17.24 -29.06 -14.39
C PRO A 53 -17.30 -29.93 -13.12
N ASN A 54 -17.46 -29.33 -11.95
CA ASN A 54 -17.57 -30.01 -10.67
C ASN A 54 -18.25 -29.11 -9.63
N SER A 55 -18.61 -29.66 -8.46
CA SER A 55 -19.31 -28.93 -7.39
C SER A 55 -18.41 -28.06 -6.50
N LEU A 56 -17.17 -27.75 -6.91
CA LEU A 56 -16.22 -26.99 -6.09
C LEU A 56 -16.02 -25.58 -6.65
N ALA A 57 -16.11 -24.58 -5.78
CA ALA A 57 -16.05 -23.17 -6.16
C ALA A 57 -15.00 -22.40 -5.35
N VAL A 58 -14.39 -21.39 -5.99
CA VAL A 58 -13.60 -20.35 -5.32
C VAL A 58 -14.50 -19.12 -5.11
N HIS A 59 -14.68 -18.71 -3.85
CA HIS A 59 -15.42 -17.49 -3.53
C HIS A 59 -14.62 -16.24 -3.92
N PRO A 60 -15.30 -15.11 -4.15
CA PRO A 60 -14.62 -13.86 -4.43
C PRO A 60 -13.97 -13.34 -3.15
N MET A 61 -12.65 -13.12 -3.23
CA MET A 61 -11.77 -12.73 -2.14
C MET A 61 -10.91 -11.54 -2.59
N GLU A 62 -11.16 -10.38 -1.98
CA GLU A 62 -10.42 -9.14 -2.25
C GLU A 62 -8.90 -9.31 -2.06
N GLY A 63 -8.13 -8.80 -3.03
CA GLY A 63 -6.68 -8.83 -3.07
C GLY A 63 -6.02 -7.48 -2.78
N CYS A 64 -6.69 -6.35 -3.03
CA CYS A 64 -6.12 -5.00 -2.90
C CYS A 64 -4.76 -4.85 -3.63
N ASP A 65 -4.66 -5.38 -4.86
CA ASP A 65 -3.40 -5.52 -5.59
C ASP A 65 -3.48 -5.24 -7.10
N GLY A 66 -4.53 -4.52 -7.52
CA GLY A 66 -4.54 -3.81 -8.79
C GLY A 66 -3.65 -2.56 -8.74
N ASP A 67 -3.48 -1.94 -9.90
CA ASP A 67 -2.82 -0.64 -10.00
C ASP A 67 -3.79 0.54 -9.80
N ALA A 68 -3.27 1.76 -9.96
CA ALA A 68 -4.06 2.98 -9.78
C ALA A 68 -5.22 3.09 -10.78
N GLN A 69 -5.05 2.54 -12.00
CA GLN A 69 -6.08 2.48 -13.05
C GLN A 69 -7.08 1.33 -12.84
N GLY A 70 -6.83 0.47 -11.85
CA GLY A 70 -7.67 -0.69 -11.54
C GLY A 70 -7.39 -1.92 -12.39
N ARG A 71 -6.26 -1.96 -13.11
CA ARG A 71 -5.83 -3.14 -13.87
C ARG A 71 -5.34 -4.25 -12.94
N PRO A 72 -5.55 -5.54 -13.27
CA PRO A 72 -4.97 -6.67 -12.55
C PRO A 72 -3.45 -6.53 -12.43
N GLY A 73 -2.94 -6.49 -11.20
CA GLY A 73 -1.50 -6.44 -10.94
C GLY A 73 -0.85 -7.83 -10.98
N ARG A 74 0.48 -7.87 -10.81
CA ARG A 74 1.25 -9.14 -10.80
C ARG A 74 0.71 -10.16 -9.79
N LEU A 75 0.30 -9.71 -8.61
CA LEU A 75 -0.23 -10.58 -7.55
C LEU A 75 -1.66 -11.03 -7.83
N THR A 76 -2.48 -10.20 -8.48
CA THR A 76 -3.80 -10.55 -9.01
C THR A 76 -3.67 -11.68 -10.04
N LEU A 77 -2.84 -11.51 -11.07
CA LEU A 77 -2.60 -12.50 -12.11
C LEU A 77 -2.15 -13.84 -11.51
N ARG A 78 -1.11 -13.82 -10.66
CA ARG A 78 -0.62 -15.02 -9.98
C ARG A 78 -1.70 -15.70 -9.13
N ARG A 79 -2.55 -14.94 -8.44
CA ARG A 79 -3.64 -15.50 -7.61
C ARG A 79 -4.63 -16.26 -8.49
N TYR A 80 -5.08 -15.65 -9.59
CA TYR A 80 -6.07 -16.24 -10.48
C TYR A 80 -5.52 -17.39 -11.33
N ASP A 81 -4.25 -17.35 -11.74
CA ASP A 81 -3.58 -18.49 -12.37
C ASP A 81 -3.58 -19.71 -11.44
N ARG A 82 -3.28 -19.49 -10.14
CA ARG A 82 -3.26 -20.56 -9.13
C ARG A 82 -4.66 -21.09 -8.82
N PHE A 83 -5.69 -20.24 -8.83
CA PHE A 83 -7.07 -20.68 -8.68
C PHE A 83 -7.54 -21.50 -9.88
N ALA A 84 -7.21 -21.07 -11.10
CA ALA A 84 -7.57 -21.76 -12.33
C ALA A 84 -6.86 -23.11 -12.49
N ALA A 85 -5.56 -23.17 -12.19
CA ALA A 85 -4.80 -24.42 -12.11
C ALA A 85 -5.23 -25.33 -10.95
N GLY A 86 -6.04 -24.80 -10.02
CA GLY A 86 -6.43 -25.45 -8.78
C GLY A 86 -7.57 -26.46 -8.88
N GLY A 87 -8.24 -26.56 -10.03
CA GLY A 87 -9.22 -27.60 -10.34
C GLY A 87 -10.67 -27.31 -9.91
N ALA A 88 -10.96 -26.15 -9.33
CA ALA A 88 -12.33 -25.75 -9.04
C ALA A 88 -13.12 -25.58 -10.35
N GLY A 89 -14.38 -26.01 -10.37
CA GLY A 89 -15.28 -25.85 -11.50
C GLY A 89 -15.80 -24.43 -11.66
N LEU A 90 -15.90 -23.67 -10.56
CA LEU A 90 -16.38 -22.28 -10.54
C LEU A 90 -15.34 -21.37 -9.87
N ILE A 91 -14.98 -20.26 -10.51
CA ILE A 91 -14.06 -19.28 -9.96
C ILE A 91 -14.69 -17.89 -10.05
N TRP A 92 -14.92 -17.31 -8.87
CA TRP A 92 -15.44 -15.95 -8.75
C TRP A 92 -14.28 -14.97 -8.61
N ALA A 93 -14.17 -14.02 -9.55
CA ALA A 93 -13.24 -12.91 -9.44
C ALA A 93 -13.63 -12.01 -8.26
N GLU A 94 -12.64 -11.38 -7.65
CA GLU A 94 -12.80 -10.47 -6.51
C GLU A 94 -13.67 -9.28 -6.89
N ALA A 95 -13.96 -8.42 -5.92
CA ALA A 95 -14.85 -7.32 -6.13
C ALA A 95 -14.22 -6.30 -7.11
N ILE A 96 -14.79 -6.21 -8.32
CA ILE A 96 -14.42 -5.30 -9.40
C ILE A 96 -15.35 -4.09 -9.31
N ALA A 97 -14.78 -2.93 -9.04
CA ALA A 97 -15.55 -1.69 -8.95
C ALA A 97 -16.19 -1.37 -10.30
N VAL A 98 -17.42 -0.82 -10.27
CA VAL A 98 -18.09 -0.26 -11.46
C VAL A 98 -17.89 1.25 -11.60
N ALA A 99 -17.39 1.88 -10.54
CA ALA A 99 -17.23 3.33 -10.43
C ALA A 99 -15.94 3.66 -9.64
N PRO A 100 -15.16 4.68 -10.05
CA PRO A 100 -13.92 5.03 -9.38
C PRO A 100 -14.13 5.46 -7.93
N GLU A 101 -15.17 6.24 -7.62
CA GLU A 101 -15.56 6.64 -6.26
C GLU A 101 -16.11 5.47 -5.43
N GLY A 102 -16.58 4.43 -6.10
CA GLY A 102 -17.08 3.19 -5.51
C GLY A 102 -15.97 2.22 -5.09
N ARG A 103 -14.69 2.60 -5.15
CA ARG A 103 -13.56 1.71 -4.82
C ARG A 103 -13.31 1.63 -3.31
N ALA A 104 -13.21 0.45 -2.73
CA ALA A 104 -12.92 0.18 -1.32
C ALA A 104 -11.47 0.49 -0.91
N ASN A 105 -10.57 0.61 -1.89
CA ASN A 105 -9.17 1.02 -1.71
C ASN A 105 -8.56 1.46 -3.06
N PRO A 106 -7.43 2.20 -3.07
CA PRO A 106 -6.80 2.69 -4.31
C PRO A 106 -6.28 1.61 -5.27
N ARG A 107 -6.26 0.35 -4.83
CA ARG A 107 -5.77 -0.82 -5.57
C ARG A 107 -6.87 -1.85 -5.82
N GLN A 108 -8.14 -1.51 -5.56
CA GLN A 108 -9.24 -2.37 -5.95
C GLN A 108 -9.31 -2.42 -7.48
N LEU A 109 -9.57 -3.60 -8.03
CA LEU A 109 -9.80 -3.76 -9.46
C LEU A 109 -10.97 -2.88 -9.93
N TRP A 110 -10.84 -2.28 -11.11
CA TRP A 110 -11.89 -1.46 -11.72
C TRP A 110 -11.91 -1.76 -13.21
N LEU A 111 -13.03 -2.30 -13.69
CA LEU A 111 -13.22 -2.63 -15.09
C LEU A 111 -13.80 -1.42 -15.84
N ASN A 112 -13.00 -0.84 -16.73
CA ASN A 112 -13.32 0.29 -17.58
C ASN A 112 -12.65 0.10 -18.96
N SER A 113 -12.81 1.07 -19.87
CA SER A 113 -12.20 1.01 -21.20
C SER A 113 -10.66 0.87 -21.16
N ASP A 114 -10.00 1.54 -20.23
CA ASP A 114 -8.54 1.58 -20.12
C ASP A 114 -7.95 0.32 -19.47
N SER A 115 -8.75 -0.42 -18.70
CA SER A 115 -8.34 -1.65 -18.03
C SER A 115 -8.77 -2.92 -18.75
N ARG A 116 -9.70 -2.83 -19.71
CA ARG A 116 -10.31 -3.95 -20.44
C ARG A 116 -9.29 -4.97 -20.94
N GLU A 117 -8.24 -4.54 -21.64
CA GLU A 117 -7.25 -5.45 -22.23
C GLU A 117 -6.50 -6.27 -21.16
N ALA A 118 -6.23 -5.67 -20.00
CA ALA A 118 -5.57 -6.36 -18.89
C ALA A 118 -6.47 -7.44 -18.26
N PHE A 119 -7.79 -7.22 -18.21
CA PHE A 119 -8.75 -8.25 -17.79
C PHE A 119 -8.87 -9.37 -18.82
N ALA A 120 -8.91 -9.06 -20.12
CA ALA A 120 -8.92 -10.07 -21.17
C ALA A 120 -7.67 -10.97 -21.12
N ALA A 121 -6.50 -10.37 -20.86
CA ALA A 121 -5.26 -11.11 -20.62
C ALA A 121 -5.35 -12.00 -19.38
N MET A 122 -5.89 -11.49 -18.26
CA MET A 122 -6.11 -12.29 -17.04
C MET A 122 -7.01 -13.50 -17.31
N VAL A 123 -8.15 -13.30 -17.96
CA VAL A 123 -9.08 -14.38 -18.34
C VAL A 123 -8.37 -15.40 -19.22
N THR A 124 -7.62 -14.95 -20.23
CA THR A 124 -6.86 -15.84 -21.12
C THR A 124 -5.85 -16.69 -20.34
N HIS A 125 -5.07 -16.07 -19.45
CA HIS A 125 -4.10 -16.78 -18.61
C HIS A 125 -4.79 -17.81 -17.70
N MET A 126 -5.93 -17.47 -17.10
CA MET A 126 -6.71 -18.41 -16.29
C MET A 126 -7.14 -19.62 -17.12
N ARG A 127 -7.64 -19.43 -18.35
CA ARG A 127 -8.01 -20.55 -19.24
C ARG A 127 -6.81 -21.43 -19.57
N SER A 128 -5.68 -20.82 -19.92
CA SER A 128 -4.44 -21.55 -20.21
C SER A 128 -3.95 -22.35 -19.01
N ALA A 129 -3.92 -21.74 -17.82
CA ALA A 129 -3.48 -22.38 -16.59
C ALA A 129 -4.38 -23.57 -16.21
N ALA A 130 -5.71 -23.43 -16.36
CA ALA A 130 -6.66 -24.52 -16.15
C ALA A 130 -6.39 -25.68 -17.14
N ALA A 131 -6.30 -25.38 -18.44
CA ALA A 131 -6.09 -26.39 -19.47
C ALA A 131 -4.76 -27.14 -19.31
N GLU A 132 -3.69 -26.43 -18.90
CA GLU A 132 -2.36 -27.01 -18.67
C GLU A 132 -2.35 -27.99 -17.48
N HIS A 133 -3.03 -27.66 -16.38
CA HIS A 133 -2.91 -28.42 -15.13
C HIS A 133 -4.03 -29.45 -14.93
N MET A 134 -5.19 -29.21 -15.52
CA MET A 134 -6.39 -30.04 -15.37
C MET A 134 -6.81 -30.74 -16.67
N GLY A 135 -6.18 -30.40 -17.80
CA GLY A 135 -6.54 -30.91 -19.12
C GLY A 135 -7.53 -30.00 -19.85
N LYS A 136 -7.57 -30.11 -21.18
CA LYS A 136 -8.36 -29.23 -22.06
C LYS A 136 -9.87 -29.29 -21.84
N GLU A 137 -10.37 -30.41 -21.33
CA GLU A 137 -11.80 -30.60 -21.03
C GLU A 137 -12.22 -29.85 -19.75
N HIS A 138 -11.28 -29.51 -18.86
CA HIS A 138 -11.58 -28.76 -17.64
C HIS A 138 -11.62 -27.25 -17.95
N ARG A 139 -12.83 -26.73 -18.16
CA ARG A 139 -13.08 -25.31 -18.39
C ARG A 139 -13.85 -24.71 -17.19
N PRO A 140 -13.18 -24.08 -16.21
CA PRO A 140 -13.86 -23.51 -15.05
C PRO A 140 -14.75 -22.33 -15.45
N ILE A 141 -15.94 -22.20 -14.88
CA ILE A 141 -16.77 -21.01 -15.08
C ILE A 141 -16.15 -19.82 -14.34
N LEU A 142 -15.95 -18.70 -15.04
CA LEU A 142 -15.33 -17.48 -14.52
C LEU A 142 -16.39 -16.38 -14.37
N VAL A 143 -16.55 -15.87 -13.15
CA VAL A 143 -17.57 -14.87 -12.82
C VAL A 143 -16.92 -13.54 -12.42
N ALA A 144 -17.30 -12.43 -13.05
CA ALA A 144 -16.87 -11.09 -12.67
C ALA A 144 -17.79 -10.49 -11.61
N GLN A 145 -17.29 -10.25 -10.39
CA GLN A 145 -18.07 -9.61 -9.31
C GLN A 145 -18.09 -8.09 -9.42
N LEU A 146 -19.15 -7.54 -9.98
CA LEU A 146 -19.37 -6.10 -10.10
C LEU A 146 -19.85 -5.53 -8.76
N THR A 147 -19.16 -4.49 -8.28
CA THR A 147 -19.39 -3.90 -6.95
C THR A 147 -19.38 -2.39 -6.94
N HIS A 148 -20.10 -1.82 -5.96
CA HIS A 148 -19.91 -0.46 -5.49
C HIS A 148 -19.74 -0.48 -3.96
N SER A 149 -18.64 0.11 -3.47
CA SER A 149 -18.20 -0.12 -2.09
C SER A 149 -19.02 0.64 -1.04
N GLY A 150 -19.79 1.65 -1.47
CA GLY A 150 -20.76 2.35 -0.64
C GLY A 150 -20.10 2.93 0.61
N ARG A 151 -20.62 2.57 1.79
CA ARG A 151 -20.08 2.99 3.10
C ARG A 151 -18.58 2.74 3.26
N TYR A 152 -18.03 1.73 2.58
CA TYR A 152 -16.63 1.33 2.68
C TYR A 152 -15.75 1.88 1.56
N SER A 153 -16.23 2.84 0.76
CA SER A 153 -15.43 3.52 -0.26
C SER A 153 -14.22 4.26 0.33
N LYS A 154 -13.05 4.00 -0.27
CA LYS A 154 -11.74 4.63 0.01
C LYS A 154 -10.89 4.78 -1.27
N PRO A 155 -11.38 5.46 -2.32
CA PRO A 155 -10.73 5.49 -3.62
C PRO A 155 -9.30 6.05 -3.58
N GLN A 156 -9.03 7.01 -2.69
CA GLN A 156 -7.72 7.61 -2.47
C GLN A 156 -7.03 7.13 -1.17
N GLY A 157 -7.55 6.06 -0.56
CA GLY A 157 -7.02 5.48 0.69
C GLY A 157 -7.53 6.17 1.96
N LYS A 158 -8.15 7.34 1.83
CA LYS A 158 -8.96 7.98 2.85
C LYS A 158 -10.42 7.50 2.77
N ALA A 159 -11.11 7.44 3.90
CA ALA A 159 -12.53 7.11 3.92
C ALA A 159 -13.37 8.20 3.23
N GLU A 160 -14.12 7.81 2.21
CA GLU A 160 -15.06 8.66 1.47
C GLU A 160 -16.38 7.87 1.31
N PRO A 161 -17.14 7.67 2.40
CA PRO A 161 -18.33 6.81 2.39
C PRO A 161 -19.43 7.35 1.46
N ILE A 162 -20.05 6.46 0.70
CA ILE A 162 -21.27 6.74 -0.07
C ILE A 162 -22.41 5.93 0.56
N ILE A 163 -23.26 6.60 1.34
CA ILE A 163 -24.22 5.92 2.23
C ILE A 163 -25.66 6.14 1.75
N PRO A 164 -26.49 5.09 1.64
CA PRO A 164 -27.90 5.23 1.32
C PRO A 164 -28.78 5.57 2.53
N VAL A 165 -28.32 5.24 3.72
CA VAL A 165 -29.05 5.42 4.97
C VAL A 165 -28.07 5.60 6.13
N ARG A 166 -28.51 6.29 7.19
CA ARG A 166 -27.80 6.34 8.47
C ARG A 166 -27.95 5.03 9.22
N ASP A 167 -26.86 4.59 9.84
CA ASP A 167 -26.83 3.32 10.55
C ASP A 167 -25.96 3.44 11.80
N PRO A 168 -26.55 3.54 13.00
CA PRO A 168 -25.81 3.76 14.24
C PRO A 168 -24.86 2.60 14.58
N TYR A 169 -25.04 1.41 14.00
CA TYR A 169 -24.20 0.25 14.22
C TYR A 169 -23.02 0.20 13.25
N ARG A 170 -23.18 0.68 12.01
CA ARG A 170 -22.12 0.66 10.98
C ARG A 170 -21.39 2.00 10.81
N ASP A 171 -22.00 3.11 11.18
CA ASP A 171 -21.41 4.46 11.16
C ASP A 171 -20.11 4.57 12.00
N PRO A 172 -19.91 3.81 13.10
CA PRO A 172 -18.62 3.75 13.80
C PRO A 172 -17.47 3.13 12.99
N LEU A 173 -17.76 2.42 11.89
CA LEU A 173 -16.77 1.74 11.03
C LEU A 173 -15.78 0.85 11.80
N SER A 174 -16.29 0.14 12.82
CA SER A 174 -15.50 -0.72 13.71
C SER A 174 -16.26 -2.02 13.96
N PRO A 175 -15.54 -3.15 14.14
CA PRO A 175 -16.17 -4.41 14.49
C PRO A 175 -16.68 -4.43 15.94
N GLU A 176 -17.80 -5.13 16.17
CA GLU A 176 -18.44 -5.31 17.47
C GLU A 176 -19.01 -6.72 17.65
N PRO A 177 -18.84 -7.34 18.84
CA PRO A 177 -19.45 -8.63 19.14
C PRO A 177 -20.95 -8.51 19.42
N LEU A 178 -21.39 -7.38 19.98
CA LEU A 178 -22.77 -7.10 20.36
C LEU A 178 -23.16 -5.71 19.82
N PRO A 179 -24.42 -5.51 19.39
CA PRO A 179 -24.86 -4.21 18.89
C PRO A 179 -24.82 -3.10 19.95
N ASN A 180 -24.24 -1.97 19.58
CA ASN A 180 -24.20 -0.77 20.41
C ASN A 180 -24.49 0.50 19.59
N ALA A 181 -25.73 0.97 19.64
CA ALA A 181 -26.16 2.17 18.92
C ALA A 181 -25.60 3.48 19.52
N LEU A 182 -25.00 3.44 20.71
CA LEU A 182 -24.43 4.61 21.39
C LEU A 182 -22.97 4.87 21.00
N ARG A 183 -22.36 3.99 20.20
CA ARG A 183 -20.97 4.16 19.82
C ARG A 183 -20.83 5.38 18.90
N PRO A 184 -19.82 6.26 19.13
CA PRO A 184 -19.63 7.43 18.29
C PRO A 184 -19.45 7.07 16.81
N SER A 185 -20.21 7.74 15.95
CA SER A 185 -20.07 7.67 14.50
C SER A 185 -18.69 8.18 14.06
N ARG A 186 -18.12 7.54 13.03
CA ARG A 186 -16.96 8.06 12.27
C ARG A 186 -17.38 8.76 10.98
N ILE A 187 -18.66 8.79 10.68
CA ILE A 187 -19.26 9.51 9.56
C ILE A 187 -19.96 10.76 10.13
N PRO A 188 -19.52 11.98 9.78
CA PRO A 188 -20.12 13.22 10.29
C PRO A 188 -21.65 13.26 10.13
N ASP A 189 -22.35 13.91 11.05
CA ASP A 189 -23.82 13.99 11.04
C ASP A 189 -24.36 14.77 9.83
N ASP A 190 -23.58 15.69 9.27
CA ASP A 190 -23.86 16.47 8.07
C ASP A 190 -23.43 15.77 6.76
N TRP A 191 -22.85 14.57 6.85
CA TRP A 191 -22.45 13.79 5.67
C TRP A 191 -23.66 13.49 4.76
N PRO A 192 -23.59 13.76 3.44
CA PRO A 192 -24.74 13.63 2.56
C PRO A 192 -25.11 12.15 2.34
N LEU A 193 -26.42 11.90 2.23
CA LEU A 193 -26.94 10.62 1.74
C LEU A 193 -26.89 10.57 0.21
N VAL A 194 -26.72 9.37 -0.34
CA VAL A 194 -26.76 9.17 -1.79
C VAL A 194 -28.15 9.47 -2.36
N THR A 195 -28.20 10.25 -3.43
CA THR A 195 -29.46 10.69 -4.05
C THR A 195 -30.09 9.61 -4.92
N ASP A 196 -31.40 9.69 -5.15
CA ASP A 196 -32.08 8.82 -6.13
C ASP A 196 -31.46 8.97 -7.53
N ALA A 197 -31.14 10.20 -7.95
CA ALA A 197 -30.51 10.49 -9.23
C ALA A 197 -29.13 9.83 -9.38
N TYR A 198 -28.30 9.84 -8.33
CA TYR A 198 -27.02 9.13 -8.37
C TYR A 198 -27.22 7.62 -8.55
N LEU A 199 -28.21 7.04 -7.85
CA LEU A 199 -28.52 5.63 -7.99
C LEU A 199 -29.04 5.31 -9.40
N ASP A 200 -29.86 6.17 -9.99
CA ASP A 200 -30.29 6.04 -11.38
C ASP A 200 -29.09 6.00 -12.35
N ASP A 201 -28.20 6.98 -12.25
CA ASP A 201 -26.99 7.07 -13.10
C ASP A 201 -26.02 5.91 -12.87
N LEU A 202 -25.96 5.38 -11.63
CA LEU A 202 -25.07 4.27 -11.29
C LEU A 202 -25.47 2.98 -12.02
N GLN A 203 -26.75 2.80 -12.37
CA GLN A 203 -27.19 1.60 -13.10
C GLN A 203 -26.51 1.49 -14.46
N ASP A 204 -26.30 2.61 -15.17
CA ASP A 204 -25.61 2.64 -16.45
C ASP A 204 -24.15 2.18 -16.34
N ARG A 205 -23.51 2.47 -15.21
CA ARG A 205 -22.14 2.01 -14.95
C ARG A 205 -22.08 0.51 -14.69
N TYR A 206 -23.10 -0.07 -14.07
CA TYR A 206 -23.23 -1.53 -13.97
C TYR A 206 -23.43 -2.17 -15.35
N VAL A 207 -24.27 -1.59 -16.21
CA VAL A 207 -24.47 -2.05 -17.59
C VAL A 207 -23.16 -2.03 -18.37
N GLU A 208 -22.44 -0.92 -18.31
CA GLU A 208 -21.16 -0.76 -19.00
C GLU A 208 -20.10 -1.74 -18.48
N ALA A 209 -19.96 -1.88 -17.16
CA ALA A 209 -19.03 -2.83 -16.58
C ALA A 209 -19.39 -4.29 -16.94
N ALA A 210 -20.69 -4.62 -17.01
CA ALA A 210 -21.14 -5.94 -17.45
C ALA A 210 -20.79 -6.21 -18.92
N ARG A 211 -21.02 -5.25 -19.81
CA ARG A 211 -20.65 -5.33 -21.23
C ARG A 211 -19.15 -5.60 -21.38
N LEU A 212 -18.31 -4.82 -20.69
CA LEU A 212 -16.87 -5.01 -20.69
C LEU A 212 -16.47 -6.39 -20.14
N ALA A 213 -17.13 -6.89 -19.10
CA ALA A 213 -16.81 -8.19 -18.52
C ALA A 213 -17.01 -9.32 -19.55
N PHE A 214 -18.14 -9.33 -20.26
CA PHE A 214 -18.38 -10.30 -21.33
C PHE A 214 -17.39 -10.15 -22.49
N GLU A 215 -17.08 -8.91 -22.92
CA GLU A 215 -16.07 -8.66 -23.96
C GLU A 215 -14.68 -9.19 -23.60
N THR A 216 -14.34 -9.21 -22.31
CA THR A 216 -13.06 -9.76 -21.82
C THR A 216 -13.04 -11.28 -21.67
N GLY A 217 -14.18 -11.95 -21.85
CA GLY A 217 -14.30 -13.41 -21.85
C GLY A 217 -14.71 -14.04 -20.51
N PHE A 218 -15.24 -13.26 -19.56
CA PHE A 218 -15.95 -13.83 -18.41
C PHE A 218 -17.22 -14.56 -18.88
N ASP A 219 -17.56 -15.65 -18.20
CA ASP A 219 -18.76 -16.45 -18.54
C ASP A 219 -20.03 -15.84 -17.95
N ALA A 220 -19.91 -15.14 -16.84
CA ALA A 220 -21.02 -14.52 -16.13
C ALA A 220 -20.58 -13.24 -15.40
N VAL A 221 -21.56 -12.40 -15.10
CA VAL A 221 -21.39 -11.26 -14.19
C VAL A 221 -22.16 -11.51 -12.90
N ASP A 222 -21.64 -10.98 -11.81
CA ASP A 222 -22.25 -11.03 -10.50
C ASP A 222 -22.57 -9.63 -10.00
N ILE A 223 -23.81 -9.42 -9.55
CA ILE A 223 -24.24 -8.16 -8.93
C ILE A 223 -24.13 -8.29 -7.42
N LYS A 224 -22.99 -7.85 -6.89
CA LYS A 224 -22.65 -8.04 -5.47
C LYS A 224 -23.64 -7.32 -4.54
N SER A 225 -24.36 -8.10 -3.75
CA SER A 225 -25.47 -7.66 -2.92
C SER A 225 -25.34 -8.17 -1.47
N CYS A 226 -24.17 -7.99 -0.87
CA CYS A 226 -23.84 -8.52 0.46
C CYS A 226 -22.91 -7.60 1.28
N HIS A 227 -22.63 -7.98 2.54
CA HIS A 227 -21.52 -7.48 3.38
C HIS A 227 -21.53 -5.97 3.71
N GLY A 228 -22.69 -5.34 3.70
CA GLY A 228 -22.86 -3.90 3.90
C GLY A 228 -22.33 -3.03 2.76
N TYR A 229 -22.13 -3.60 1.57
CA TYR A 229 -21.89 -2.81 0.37
C TYR A 229 -23.19 -2.16 -0.10
N LEU A 230 -23.09 -1.19 -1.03
CA LEU A 230 -24.17 -0.27 -1.37
C LEU A 230 -25.53 -0.96 -1.59
N ILE A 231 -25.56 -2.02 -2.41
CA ILE A 231 -26.80 -2.74 -2.71
C ILE A 231 -27.37 -3.43 -1.47
N ASN A 232 -26.55 -4.08 -0.65
CA ASN A 232 -27.04 -4.70 0.59
C ASN A 232 -27.51 -3.68 1.62
N GLU A 233 -26.93 -2.48 1.66
CA GLU A 233 -27.48 -1.40 2.50
C GLU A 233 -28.81 -0.86 1.97
N LEU A 234 -29.01 -0.80 0.65
CA LEU A 234 -30.32 -0.50 0.06
C LEU A 234 -31.35 -1.57 0.43
N LEU A 235 -30.96 -2.85 0.43
CA LEU A 235 -31.79 -3.92 0.98
C LEU A 235 -32.14 -3.66 2.45
N ALA A 236 -31.29 -3.03 3.26
CA ALA A 236 -31.60 -2.71 4.66
C ALA A 236 -32.24 -1.31 4.86
N ALA A 237 -32.54 -0.56 3.81
CA ALA A 237 -32.88 0.87 3.88
C ALA A 237 -34.36 1.16 4.23
N HIS A 238 -34.86 0.59 5.33
CA HIS A 238 -36.26 0.70 5.76
C HIS A 238 -36.69 2.14 6.07
N THR A 239 -35.76 3.01 6.46
CA THR A 239 -36.01 4.40 6.85
C THR A 239 -35.64 5.41 5.77
N ARG A 240 -35.09 4.96 4.64
CA ARG A 240 -34.70 5.85 3.54
C ARG A 240 -35.94 6.34 2.78
N PRO A 241 -36.10 7.65 2.55
CA PRO A 241 -37.17 8.17 1.70
C PRO A 241 -36.90 7.92 0.21
N GLY A 242 -37.87 8.20 -0.66
CA GLY A 242 -37.71 8.09 -2.11
C GLY A 242 -37.90 6.67 -2.64
N LYS A 243 -37.56 6.45 -3.92
CA LYS A 243 -37.94 5.22 -4.64
C LYS A 243 -37.07 4.00 -4.33
N TYR A 244 -35.97 4.20 -3.59
CA TYR A 244 -35.02 3.15 -3.19
C TYR A 244 -35.04 2.82 -1.69
N GLY A 245 -36.09 3.20 -0.97
CA GLY A 245 -36.20 2.95 0.47
C GLY A 245 -37.63 2.73 0.95
N GLY A 246 -37.76 2.33 2.21
CA GLY A 246 -39.05 2.00 2.82
C GLY A 246 -39.51 0.59 2.49
N SER A 247 -40.45 0.48 1.54
CA SER A 247 -41.07 -0.81 1.19
C SER A 247 -40.07 -1.81 0.63
N PHE A 248 -40.39 -3.10 0.75
CA PHE A 248 -39.59 -4.18 0.16
C PHE A 248 -39.38 -3.99 -1.35
N GLU A 249 -40.42 -3.57 -2.07
CA GLU A 249 -40.34 -3.28 -3.51
C GLU A 249 -39.30 -2.17 -3.79
N ASN A 250 -39.35 -1.07 -3.04
CA ASN A 250 -38.42 0.04 -3.24
C ASN A 250 -36.98 -0.33 -2.85
N ARG A 251 -36.78 -1.02 -1.74
CA ARG A 251 -35.44 -1.44 -1.27
C ARG A 251 -34.75 -2.43 -2.22
N THR A 252 -35.52 -3.28 -2.88
CA THR A 252 -35.01 -4.26 -3.86
C THR A 252 -34.92 -3.71 -5.28
N ARG A 253 -35.59 -2.59 -5.57
CA ARG A 253 -35.69 -1.94 -6.89
C ARG A 253 -34.35 -1.80 -7.61
N PHE A 254 -33.34 -1.24 -6.95
CA PHE A 254 -32.04 -0.98 -7.57
C PHE A 254 -31.39 -2.25 -8.12
N LEU A 255 -31.35 -3.33 -7.33
CA LEU A 255 -30.76 -4.60 -7.76
C LEU A 255 -31.50 -5.18 -8.97
N LEU A 256 -32.83 -5.16 -8.91
CA LEU A 256 -33.68 -5.73 -9.96
C LEU A 256 -33.59 -4.92 -11.25
N GLU A 257 -33.64 -3.58 -11.17
CA GLU A 257 -33.48 -2.68 -12.32
C GLU A 257 -32.10 -2.81 -12.97
N VAL A 258 -31.01 -2.96 -12.19
CA VAL A 258 -29.67 -3.22 -12.74
C VAL A 258 -29.66 -4.51 -13.57
N ILE A 259 -30.27 -5.58 -13.08
CA ILE A 259 -30.35 -6.87 -13.80
C ILE A 259 -31.18 -6.71 -15.07
N ASP A 260 -32.34 -6.06 -14.98
CA ASP A 260 -33.24 -5.82 -16.11
C ASP A 260 -32.52 -5.01 -17.20
N ARG A 261 -31.84 -3.91 -16.84
CA ARG A 261 -31.08 -3.07 -17.77
C ARG A 261 -29.90 -3.79 -18.43
N ILE A 262 -29.16 -4.63 -17.68
CA ILE A 262 -28.08 -5.44 -18.26
C ILE A 262 -28.64 -6.37 -19.33
N ARG A 263 -29.77 -7.03 -19.07
CA ARG A 263 -30.42 -7.92 -20.04
C ARG A 263 -30.97 -7.16 -21.24
N GLU A 264 -31.57 -6.00 -21.03
CA GLU A 264 -32.06 -5.14 -22.12
C GLU A 264 -30.93 -4.67 -23.04
N ALA A 265 -29.78 -4.28 -22.45
CA ALA A 265 -28.66 -3.73 -23.21
C ALA A 265 -27.79 -4.79 -23.89
N ILE A 266 -27.59 -5.96 -23.27
CA ILE A 266 -26.61 -6.98 -23.71
C ILE A 266 -27.29 -8.23 -24.27
N GLY A 267 -28.54 -8.51 -23.88
CA GLY A 267 -29.29 -9.70 -24.27
C GLY A 267 -29.29 -10.80 -23.20
N PRO A 268 -29.58 -12.06 -23.58
CA PRO A 268 -29.70 -13.19 -22.64
C PRO A 268 -28.32 -13.69 -22.19
N VAL A 269 -27.65 -12.91 -21.35
CA VAL A 269 -26.34 -13.25 -20.77
C VAL A 269 -26.46 -13.83 -19.36
N PRO A 270 -25.53 -14.69 -18.91
CA PRO A 270 -25.57 -15.25 -17.55
C PRO A 270 -25.30 -14.18 -16.47
N ILE A 271 -26.29 -13.97 -15.60
CA ILE A 271 -26.19 -13.06 -14.44
C ILE A 271 -26.36 -13.88 -13.17
N THR A 272 -25.53 -13.58 -12.19
CA THR A 272 -25.48 -14.22 -10.87
C THR A 272 -25.59 -13.15 -9.77
N VAL A 273 -25.89 -13.58 -8.55
CA VAL A 273 -25.95 -12.66 -7.39
C VAL A 273 -25.26 -13.28 -6.18
N ARG A 274 -24.29 -12.57 -5.61
CA ARG A 274 -23.77 -12.83 -4.27
C ARG A 274 -24.64 -12.09 -3.25
N LEU A 275 -25.51 -12.83 -2.59
CA LEU A 275 -26.57 -12.30 -1.75
C LEU A 275 -26.25 -12.47 -0.27
N GLY A 276 -26.30 -11.37 0.49
CA GLY A 276 -26.38 -11.41 1.94
C GLY A 276 -27.80 -11.80 2.36
N VAL A 277 -27.94 -12.88 3.12
CA VAL A 277 -29.27 -13.41 3.51
C VAL A 277 -29.58 -13.27 4.99
N TYR A 278 -28.69 -12.65 5.76
CA TYR A 278 -28.84 -12.41 7.19
C TYR A 278 -27.73 -11.47 7.67
N ASP A 279 -28.06 -10.27 8.15
CA ASP A 279 -27.04 -9.29 8.57
C ASP A 279 -26.65 -9.40 10.05
N ALA A 280 -27.52 -9.94 10.91
CA ALA A 280 -27.37 -9.90 12.37
C ALA A 280 -27.14 -8.47 12.92
N ILE A 281 -27.95 -7.52 12.43
CA ILE A 281 -27.99 -6.12 12.86
C ILE A 281 -29.43 -5.82 13.28
N PRO A 282 -29.70 -5.10 14.39
CA PRO A 282 -31.06 -4.78 14.81
C PRO A 282 -31.89 -4.07 13.74
N HIS A 283 -33.16 -4.48 13.61
CA HIS A 283 -34.15 -3.75 12.83
C HIS A 283 -34.33 -2.31 13.41
N PRO A 284 -34.52 -1.26 12.59
CA PRO A 284 -34.71 -1.26 11.13
C PRO A 284 -33.43 -1.20 10.29
N HIS A 285 -32.25 -1.39 10.89
CA HIS A 285 -30.96 -1.18 10.21
C HIS A 285 -30.38 -2.46 9.58
N GLY A 286 -30.84 -3.64 10.01
CA GLY A 286 -30.45 -4.93 9.45
C GLY A 286 -31.35 -5.44 8.33
N TRP A 287 -30.77 -6.21 7.41
CA TRP A 287 -31.49 -6.99 6.41
C TRP A 287 -31.66 -8.45 6.84
N ALA A 288 -32.85 -9.02 6.56
CA ALA A 288 -33.19 -10.43 6.78
C ALA A 288 -33.03 -10.90 8.23
N VAL A 289 -33.49 -10.07 9.17
CA VAL A 289 -33.46 -10.30 10.61
C VAL A 289 -34.87 -10.25 11.16
N ASP A 290 -35.15 -11.01 12.20
CA ASP A 290 -36.40 -10.84 12.96
C ASP A 290 -36.46 -9.42 13.55
N THR A 291 -37.66 -8.83 13.60
CA THR A 291 -37.87 -7.44 13.99
C THR A 291 -37.67 -7.20 15.49
N GLU A 292 -37.83 -8.24 16.31
CA GLU A 292 -37.69 -8.18 17.77
C GLU A 292 -36.38 -8.82 18.24
N ASP A 293 -35.86 -9.83 17.53
CA ASP A 293 -34.60 -10.52 17.83
C ASP A 293 -33.65 -10.64 16.63
N TYR A 294 -32.73 -9.69 16.51
CA TYR A 294 -31.72 -9.67 15.45
C TYR A 294 -30.81 -10.91 15.38
N THR A 295 -30.77 -11.74 16.44
CA THR A 295 -30.00 -12.99 16.45
C THR A 295 -30.70 -14.11 15.68
N GLN A 296 -31.99 -13.95 15.36
CA GLN A 296 -32.75 -14.86 14.52
C GLN A 296 -32.79 -14.36 13.06
N PRO A 297 -32.35 -15.18 12.10
CA PRO A 297 -32.53 -14.88 10.69
C PRO A 297 -33.99 -14.98 10.27
N ASP A 298 -34.48 -13.98 9.53
CA ASP A 298 -35.77 -14.04 8.82
C ASP A 298 -35.54 -14.11 7.31
N LEU A 299 -35.82 -15.27 6.72
CA LEU A 299 -35.63 -15.54 5.30
C LEU A 299 -36.83 -15.18 4.42
N THR A 300 -37.88 -14.55 4.97
CA THR A 300 -39.08 -14.15 4.22
C THR A 300 -38.75 -13.21 3.06
N GLU A 301 -38.09 -12.09 3.34
CA GLU A 301 -37.66 -11.14 2.30
C GLU A 301 -36.58 -11.71 1.37
N PRO A 302 -35.53 -12.42 1.86
CA PRO A 302 -34.59 -13.14 0.99
C PRO A 302 -35.27 -14.09 0.01
N LYS A 303 -36.21 -14.94 0.45
CA LYS A 303 -36.94 -15.86 -0.43
C LYS A 303 -37.78 -15.11 -1.46
N ALA A 304 -38.46 -14.04 -1.05
CA ALA A 304 -39.23 -13.20 -1.97
C ALA A 304 -38.34 -12.53 -3.04
N LEU A 305 -37.15 -12.05 -2.65
CA LEU A 305 -36.19 -11.47 -3.59
C LEU A 305 -35.62 -12.53 -4.54
N ILE A 306 -35.25 -13.70 -4.02
CA ILE A 306 -34.76 -14.82 -4.83
C ILE A 306 -35.80 -15.25 -5.87
N GLU A 307 -37.08 -15.29 -5.53
CA GLU A 307 -38.13 -15.57 -6.50
C GLU A 307 -38.17 -14.53 -7.63
N GLN A 308 -37.99 -13.24 -7.30
CA GLN A 308 -37.92 -12.17 -8.31
C GLN A 308 -36.67 -12.24 -9.19
N LEU A 309 -35.54 -12.66 -8.62
CA LEU A 309 -34.29 -12.92 -9.34
C LEU A 309 -34.43 -14.14 -10.26
N ARG A 310 -35.04 -15.22 -9.76
CA ARG A 310 -35.31 -16.45 -10.51
C ARG A 310 -36.19 -16.18 -11.74
N ARG A 311 -37.26 -15.39 -11.59
CA ARG A 311 -38.12 -14.95 -12.70
C ARG A 311 -37.38 -14.13 -13.75
N ARG A 312 -36.30 -13.44 -13.35
CA ARG A 312 -35.36 -12.72 -14.22
C ARG A 312 -34.23 -13.61 -14.72
N GLY A 313 -34.35 -14.93 -14.63
CA GLY A 313 -33.41 -15.92 -15.15
C GLY A 313 -32.08 -16.00 -14.39
N VAL A 314 -32.01 -15.54 -13.13
CA VAL A 314 -30.85 -15.79 -12.27
C VAL A 314 -30.96 -17.20 -11.71
N GLN A 315 -30.05 -18.08 -12.13
CA GLN A 315 -30.05 -19.51 -11.75
C GLN A 315 -28.81 -19.94 -10.94
N LEU A 316 -27.92 -19.00 -10.60
CA LEU A 316 -26.76 -19.22 -9.76
C LEU A 316 -26.64 -18.11 -8.70
N ILE A 317 -26.74 -18.47 -7.43
CA ILE A 317 -26.70 -17.53 -6.29
C ILE A 317 -25.58 -17.94 -5.32
N ASN A 318 -24.74 -16.98 -4.93
CA ASN A 318 -23.66 -17.18 -3.96
C ASN A 318 -24.08 -16.66 -2.59
N VAL A 319 -24.33 -17.56 -1.64
CA VAL A 319 -24.93 -17.18 -0.35
C VAL A 319 -23.87 -16.71 0.63
N THR A 320 -24.19 -15.66 1.37
CA THR A 320 -23.38 -15.20 2.49
C THR A 320 -24.23 -14.50 3.55
N ALA A 321 -23.62 -14.14 4.67
CA ALA A 321 -24.27 -13.48 5.79
C ALA A 321 -23.29 -12.49 6.45
N ALA A 322 -23.84 -11.66 7.32
CA ALA A 322 -23.17 -10.68 8.15
C ALA A 322 -22.46 -9.56 7.38
N ASN A 323 -21.82 -8.69 8.15
CA ASN A 323 -20.94 -7.67 7.65
C ASN A 323 -19.50 -7.89 8.18
N PRO A 324 -18.51 -8.14 7.31
CA PRO A 324 -17.13 -8.44 7.72
C PRO A 324 -16.37 -7.25 8.33
N TYR A 325 -16.94 -6.04 8.29
CA TYR A 325 -16.43 -4.83 8.93
C TYR A 325 -17.06 -4.58 10.30
N TYR A 326 -18.20 -5.22 10.60
CA TYR A 326 -18.96 -5.01 11.82
C TYR A 326 -19.03 -6.28 12.69
N ASN A 327 -19.70 -7.34 12.24
CA ASN A 327 -19.89 -8.59 12.99
C ASN A 327 -19.30 -9.81 12.24
N PRO A 328 -17.98 -9.82 11.94
CA PRO A 328 -17.35 -10.87 11.14
C PRO A 328 -17.51 -12.30 11.68
N HIS A 329 -17.81 -12.46 12.97
CA HIS A 329 -18.02 -13.76 13.61
C HIS A 329 -19.22 -14.51 13.00
N VAL A 330 -20.30 -13.80 12.68
CA VAL A 330 -21.54 -14.38 12.14
C VAL A 330 -21.33 -14.96 10.75
N GLY A 331 -20.60 -14.25 9.88
CA GLY A 331 -20.40 -14.61 8.47
C GLY A 331 -19.09 -15.31 8.15
N ARG A 332 -18.14 -15.37 9.10
CA ARG A 332 -16.78 -15.85 8.85
C ARG A 332 -16.15 -16.40 10.13
N PRO A 333 -16.47 -17.63 10.56
CA PRO A 333 -15.90 -18.25 11.76
C PRO A 333 -14.37 -18.21 11.79
N PHE A 334 -13.75 -17.88 12.92
CA PHE A 334 -12.29 -17.75 13.03
C PHE A 334 -11.71 -18.33 14.33
N ASN A 335 -10.44 -18.76 14.27
CA ASN A 335 -9.68 -19.15 15.45
C ASN A 335 -8.92 -17.97 16.05
N MET A 336 -8.41 -17.07 15.20
CA MET A 336 -7.78 -15.82 15.64
C MET A 336 -8.45 -14.64 14.94
N PRO A 337 -8.84 -13.59 15.67
CA PRO A 337 -9.37 -12.38 15.08
C PRO A 337 -8.27 -11.60 14.36
N ILE A 338 -8.67 -10.55 13.64
CA ILE A 338 -7.74 -9.47 13.32
C ILE A 338 -7.22 -8.86 14.64
N ARG A 339 -6.04 -8.24 14.59
CA ARG A 339 -5.55 -7.36 15.65
C ARG A 339 -6.60 -6.27 15.88
N ASP A 340 -6.82 -5.99 17.15
CA ASP A 340 -7.73 -4.94 17.65
C ASP A 340 -9.22 -5.21 17.35
N GLY A 341 -9.51 -6.40 16.81
CA GLY A 341 -10.84 -6.99 16.81
C GLY A 341 -11.18 -7.69 18.12
N TYR A 342 -12.42 -8.14 18.24
CA TYR A 342 -12.89 -8.91 19.39
C TYR A 342 -12.68 -10.42 19.16
N GLU A 343 -12.59 -11.17 20.25
CA GLU A 343 -12.49 -12.64 20.20
C GLU A 343 -13.78 -13.28 19.69
N GLU A 344 -13.67 -14.43 19.06
CA GLU A 344 -14.82 -15.18 18.56
C GLU A 344 -15.80 -15.49 19.72
N PRO A 345 -16.99 -14.86 19.77
CA PRO A 345 -17.85 -14.87 20.95
C PRO A 345 -18.55 -16.21 21.16
N GLU A 346 -18.64 -17.02 20.11
CA GLU A 346 -19.31 -18.32 20.09
C GLU A 346 -18.36 -19.42 19.59
N HIS A 347 -18.68 -20.71 19.79
CA HIS A 347 -17.84 -21.74 19.18
C HIS A 347 -17.92 -21.64 17.64
N PRO A 348 -16.80 -21.61 16.88
CA PRO A 348 -16.83 -21.42 15.42
C PRO A 348 -17.75 -22.37 14.64
N LEU A 349 -17.95 -23.60 15.14
CA LEU A 349 -18.90 -24.56 14.55
C LEU A 349 -20.33 -24.05 14.50
N LEU A 350 -20.76 -23.22 15.45
CA LEU A 350 -22.09 -22.61 15.43
C LEU A 350 -22.24 -21.72 14.19
N GLY A 351 -21.23 -20.92 13.87
CA GLY A 351 -21.21 -20.14 12.64
C GLY A 351 -21.07 -20.99 11.37
N VAL A 352 -20.32 -22.09 11.40
CA VAL A 352 -20.28 -23.04 10.26
C VAL A 352 -21.67 -23.63 10.00
N HIS A 353 -22.31 -24.16 11.04
CA HIS A 353 -23.66 -24.73 10.96
C HIS A 353 -24.69 -23.70 10.51
N ARG A 354 -24.66 -22.48 11.06
CA ARG A 354 -25.54 -21.37 10.65
C ARG A 354 -25.47 -21.13 9.15
N LEU A 355 -24.26 -21.00 8.59
CA LEU A 355 -24.07 -20.68 7.17
C LEU A 355 -24.52 -21.82 6.25
N ILE A 356 -24.25 -23.07 6.63
CA ILE A 356 -24.71 -24.26 5.89
C ILE A 356 -26.24 -24.35 5.93
N ARG A 357 -26.85 -24.19 7.11
CA ARG A 357 -28.31 -24.23 7.29
C ARG A 357 -29.01 -23.15 6.46
N LEU A 358 -28.55 -21.90 6.54
CA LEU A 358 -29.14 -20.79 5.78
C LEU A 358 -29.07 -21.03 4.27
N THR A 359 -27.98 -21.62 3.78
CA THR A 359 -27.87 -21.99 2.36
C THR A 359 -28.84 -23.13 2.03
N GLY A 360 -28.92 -24.16 2.88
CA GLY A 360 -29.77 -25.33 2.67
C GLY A 360 -31.26 -25.00 2.64
N GLU A 361 -31.73 -24.13 3.52
CA GLU A 361 -33.12 -23.66 3.50
C GLU A 361 -33.51 -22.94 2.20
N LEU A 362 -32.54 -22.28 1.55
CA LEU A 362 -32.76 -21.63 0.26
C LEU A 362 -32.65 -22.65 -0.89
N GLN A 363 -31.67 -23.54 -0.84
CA GLN A 363 -31.47 -24.59 -1.84
C GLN A 363 -32.67 -25.53 -1.93
N GLN A 364 -33.28 -25.88 -0.80
CA GLN A 364 -34.46 -26.73 -0.73
C GLN A 364 -35.75 -25.98 -1.12
N ALA A 365 -35.79 -24.65 -0.97
CA ALA A 365 -36.93 -23.83 -1.39
C ALA A 365 -36.93 -23.55 -2.91
N PHE A 366 -35.77 -23.58 -3.55
CA PHE A 366 -35.58 -23.33 -4.98
C PHE A 366 -34.66 -24.40 -5.57
N ASP A 367 -35.23 -25.56 -5.90
CA ASP A 367 -34.50 -26.73 -6.40
C ASP A 367 -33.90 -26.53 -7.80
N ASP A 368 -34.47 -25.60 -8.57
CA ASP A 368 -34.06 -25.18 -9.91
C ASP A 368 -32.97 -24.09 -9.95
N VAL A 369 -32.59 -23.55 -8.78
CA VAL A 369 -31.51 -22.58 -8.62
C VAL A 369 -30.31 -23.25 -7.96
N ALA A 370 -29.11 -23.07 -8.53
CA ALA A 370 -27.89 -23.56 -7.93
C ALA A 370 -27.38 -22.56 -6.88
N PHE A 371 -27.29 -22.99 -5.62
CA PHE A 371 -26.68 -22.18 -4.57
C PHE A 371 -25.23 -22.61 -4.29
N VAL A 372 -24.36 -21.60 -4.13
CA VAL A 372 -22.99 -21.79 -3.64
C VAL A 372 -22.96 -21.58 -2.13
N GLY A 373 -22.73 -22.66 -1.39
CA GLY A 373 -22.60 -22.63 0.07
C GLY A 373 -21.29 -22.03 0.55
N THR A 374 -21.31 -21.47 1.77
CA THR A 374 -20.15 -20.85 2.43
C THR A 374 -19.96 -21.40 3.86
N GLY A 375 -18.88 -20.98 4.54
CA GLY A 375 -18.60 -21.36 5.93
C GLY A 375 -17.65 -22.54 6.12
N TYR A 376 -17.30 -23.27 5.06
CA TYR A 376 -16.54 -24.52 5.15
C TYR A 376 -15.06 -24.38 5.57
N SER A 377 -14.44 -23.21 5.40
CA SER A 377 -12.98 -23.06 5.55
C SER A 377 -12.45 -23.34 6.97
N TRP A 378 -13.27 -23.20 8.01
CA TRP A 378 -12.85 -23.49 9.40
C TRP A 378 -12.68 -25.00 9.64
N LEU A 379 -13.35 -25.85 8.85
CA LEU A 379 -13.30 -27.32 8.94
C LEU A 379 -11.96 -27.92 8.49
N ARG A 380 -11.06 -27.10 7.96
CA ARG A 380 -9.70 -27.49 7.56
C ARG A 380 -9.69 -28.70 6.61
N HIS A 381 -9.01 -29.77 6.98
CA HIS A 381 -8.86 -30.98 6.17
C HIS A 381 -10.10 -31.88 6.23
N LEU A 382 -11.05 -31.60 7.14
CA LEU A 382 -12.36 -32.28 7.22
C LEU A 382 -13.43 -31.60 6.35
N MET A 383 -13.12 -30.45 5.76
CA MET A 383 -13.98 -29.73 4.81
C MET A 383 -14.62 -30.63 3.73
N PRO A 384 -13.90 -31.52 3.01
CA PRO A 384 -14.50 -32.27 1.90
C PRO A 384 -15.60 -33.23 2.35
N TYR A 385 -15.54 -33.77 3.57
CA TYR A 385 -16.55 -34.70 4.07
C TYR A 385 -17.87 -34.00 4.43
N VAL A 386 -17.78 -32.82 5.05
CA VAL A 386 -18.96 -31.99 5.34
C VAL A 386 -19.52 -31.41 4.05
N ALA A 387 -18.65 -31.06 3.09
CA ALA A 387 -19.05 -30.61 1.76
C ALA A 387 -19.84 -31.69 1.00
N ALA A 388 -19.35 -32.94 1.01
CA ALA A 388 -20.02 -34.07 0.40
C ALA A 388 -21.36 -34.37 1.08
N GLY A 389 -21.40 -34.37 2.42
CA GLY A 389 -22.66 -34.50 3.19
C GLY A 389 -23.67 -33.40 2.86
N SER A 390 -23.21 -32.14 2.78
CA SER A 390 -24.05 -31.00 2.39
C SER A 390 -24.65 -31.18 1.00
N LYS A 391 -23.86 -31.70 0.05
CA LYS A 391 -24.34 -31.94 -1.32
C LYS A 391 -25.34 -33.10 -1.37
N HIS A 392 -25.07 -34.22 -0.68
CA HIS A 392 -26.00 -35.36 -0.62
C HIS A 392 -27.35 -35.01 0.02
N ALA A 393 -27.34 -34.11 1.01
CA ALA A 393 -28.54 -33.64 1.70
C ALA A 393 -29.24 -32.45 0.99
N ASP A 394 -28.85 -32.13 -0.25
CA ASP A 394 -29.36 -31.00 -1.04
C ASP A 394 -29.29 -29.65 -0.29
N LEU A 395 -28.27 -29.44 0.55
CA LEU A 395 -28.05 -28.19 1.26
C LEU A 395 -27.33 -27.14 0.40
N ALA A 396 -26.57 -27.58 -0.60
CA ALA A 396 -25.96 -26.72 -1.62
C ALA A 396 -25.57 -27.55 -2.85
N ARG A 397 -25.74 -26.99 -4.06
CA ARG A 397 -25.23 -27.62 -5.30
C ARG A 397 -23.72 -27.42 -5.48
N LEU A 398 -23.21 -26.29 -5.00
CA LEU A 398 -21.81 -25.89 -5.12
C LEU A 398 -21.22 -25.55 -3.75
N ILE A 399 -19.96 -25.90 -3.53
CA ILE A 399 -19.26 -25.72 -2.26
C ILE A 399 -18.15 -24.69 -2.44
N GLY A 400 -18.31 -23.54 -1.78
CA GLY A 400 -17.40 -22.41 -1.91
C GLY A 400 -16.25 -22.37 -0.91
N ALA A 401 -15.05 -22.10 -1.41
CA ALA A 401 -13.83 -21.88 -0.64
C ALA A 401 -13.40 -20.40 -0.74
N GLY A 402 -13.41 -19.67 0.38
CA GLY A 402 -12.89 -18.29 0.46
C GLY A 402 -11.43 -18.27 0.90
N ARG A 403 -11.20 -18.05 2.21
CA ARG A 403 -9.84 -18.07 2.79
C ARG A 403 -9.11 -19.41 2.58
N MET A 404 -9.84 -20.51 2.42
CA MET A 404 -9.26 -21.81 2.04
C MET A 404 -8.57 -21.74 0.69
N ALA A 405 -9.18 -21.13 -0.33
CA ALA A 405 -8.57 -21.01 -1.66
C ALA A 405 -7.27 -20.19 -1.62
N LEU A 406 -7.20 -19.13 -0.79
CA LEU A 406 -5.95 -18.38 -0.60
C LEU A 406 -4.83 -19.24 0.01
N ALA A 407 -5.17 -20.10 0.97
CA ALA A 407 -4.21 -20.96 1.67
C ALA A 407 -3.80 -22.18 0.84
N TYR A 408 -4.78 -22.77 0.15
CA TYR A 408 -4.70 -24.03 -0.58
C TYR A 408 -5.39 -23.87 -1.95
N PRO A 409 -4.77 -23.15 -2.91
CA PRO A 409 -5.40 -22.86 -4.22
C PRO A 409 -5.81 -24.11 -5.00
N ASP A 410 -5.07 -25.20 -4.83
CA ASP A 410 -5.27 -26.49 -5.48
C ASP A 410 -6.10 -27.49 -4.66
N PHE A 411 -6.89 -27.01 -3.69
CA PHE A 411 -7.73 -27.86 -2.84
C PHE A 411 -8.68 -28.73 -3.68
N ALA A 412 -9.28 -28.17 -4.73
CA ALA A 412 -10.29 -28.86 -5.52
C ALA A 412 -9.66 -30.01 -6.32
N ARG A 413 -8.54 -29.76 -7.00
CA ARG A 413 -7.78 -30.81 -7.68
C ARG A 413 -7.38 -31.95 -6.74
N ASP A 414 -6.92 -31.64 -5.54
CA ASP A 414 -6.48 -32.66 -4.59
C ASP A 414 -7.68 -33.48 -4.07
N ILE A 415 -8.83 -32.84 -3.80
CA ILE A 415 -10.10 -33.54 -3.50
C ILE A 415 -10.50 -34.47 -4.65
N LEU A 416 -10.50 -33.98 -5.89
CA LEU A 416 -10.94 -34.75 -7.06
C LEU A 416 -10.02 -35.94 -7.37
N ARG A 417 -8.72 -35.83 -7.11
CA ARG A 417 -7.73 -36.87 -7.43
C ARG A 417 -7.47 -37.85 -6.29
N THR A 418 -7.59 -37.39 -5.05
CA THR A 418 -7.15 -38.16 -3.87
C THR A 418 -8.26 -38.36 -2.83
N SER A 419 -9.44 -37.78 -3.05
CA SER A 419 -10.57 -37.78 -2.12
C SER A 419 -10.27 -37.14 -0.75
N ARG A 420 -9.17 -36.38 -0.64
CA ARG A 420 -8.67 -35.82 0.62
C ARG A 420 -8.03 -34.44 0.40
N MET A 421 -7.86 -33.71 1.49
CA MET A 421 -7.07 -32.47 1.53
C MET A 421 -5.84 -32.67 2.43
N ASP A 422 -4.69 -32.11 2.03
CA ASP A 422 -3.48 -32.09 2.84
C ASP A 422 -3.62 -31.15 4.07
N PRO A 423 -3.55 -31.66 5.32
CA PRO A 423 -3.61 -30.86 6.55
C PRO A 423 -2.55 -29.76 6.66
N HIS A 424 -1.42 -29.89 5.96
CA HIS A 424 -0.34 -28.89 5.99
C HIS A 424 -0.61 -27.68 5.08
N LYS A 425 -1.55 -27.79 4.12
CA LYS A 425 -1.90 -26.72 3.17
C LYS A 425 -3.15 -25.94 3.58
N VAL A 426 -4.00 -26.51 4.45
CA VAL A 426 -5.29 -25.91 4.84
C VAL A 426 -5.18 -24.55 5.54
N CYS A 427 -6.24 -23.74 5.39
CA CYS A 427 -6.43 -22.51 6.13
C CYS A 427 -6.57 -22.79 7.63
N VAL A 428 -5.87 -22.00 8.44
CA VAL A 428 -5.91 -22.09 9.92
C VAL A 428 -6.83 -21.04 10.55
N ALA A 429 -7.67 -20.37 9.75
CA ALA A 429 -8.61 -19.34 10.15
C ALA A 429 -8.01 -18.25 11.07
N CYS A 430 -6.77 -17.84 10.78
CA CYS A 430 -6.00 -16.88 11.59
C CYS A 430 -6.33 -15.40 11.32
N SER A 431 -7.21 -15.12 10.36
CA SER A 431 -7.57 -13.77 9.91
C SER A 431 -6.44 -12.89 9.36
N ALA A 432 -5.21 -13.40 9.21
CA ALA A 432 -4.06 -12.60 8.73
C ALA A 432 -4.24 -12.06 7.30
N CYS A 433 -4.98 -12.77 6.44
CA CYS A 433 -5.38 -12.27 5.12
C CYS A 433 -6.27 -11.01 5.21
N THR A 434 -7.18 -10.97 6.18
CA THR A 434 -8.01 -9.80 6.45
C THR A 434 -7.22 -8.71 7.14
N GLN A 435 -6.30 -9.05 8.04
CA GLN A 435 -5.42 -8.08 8.68
C GLN A 435 -4.60 -7.29 7.66
N LEU A 436 -4.06 -7.95 6.62
CA LEU A 436 -3.37 -7.27 5.52
C LEU A 436 -4.23 -6.14 4.94
N MET A 437 -5.51 -6.41 4.65
CA MET A 437 -6.43 -5.40 4.13
C MET A 437 -6.68 -4.27 5.14
N ARG A 438 -6.79 -4.59 6.44
CA ARG A 438 -6.97 -3.60 7.51
C ARG A 438 -5.75 -2.68 7.66
N ASP A 439 -4.56 -3.21 7.43
CA ASP A 439 -3.30 -2.47 7.42
C ASP A 439 -3.03 -1.74 6.07
N GLY A 440 -3.98 -1.77 5.13
CA GLY A 440 -3.84 -1.14 3.81
C GLY A 440 -2.85 -1.84 2.88
N MET A 441 -2.58 -3.13 3.10
CA MET A 441 -1.68 -3.98 2.31
C MET A 441 -2.44 -4.87 1.32
N THR A 442 -1.70 -5.47 0.39
CA THR A 442 -2.18 -6.52 -0.51
C THR A 442 -2.47 -7.82 0.26
N ALA A 443 -3.64 -8.41 0.02
CA ALA A 443 -4.15 -9.57 0.75
C ALA A 443 -3.76 -10.91 0.10
N GLY A 444 -3.44 -11.87 0.95
CA GLY A 444 -3.19 -13.26 0.58
C GLY A 444 -2.91 -14.11 1.81
N CYS A 445 -2.47 -15.36 1.63
CA CYS A 445 -2.23 -16.25 2.76
C CYS A 445 -0.84 -16.02 3.38
N VAL A 446 -0.80 -15.31 4.51
CA VAL A 446 0.43 -15.04 5.27
C VAL A 446 1.09 -16.32 5.79
N VAL A 447 0.31 -17.36 6.09
CA VAL A 447 0.82 -18.59 6.71
C VAL A 447 1.35 -19.58 5.67
N ARG A 448 0.58 -19.84 4.60
CA ARG A 448 0.91 -20.85 3.59
C ARG A 448 1.71 -20.30 2.42
N ASP A 449 1.64 -18.99 2.16
CA ASP A 449 2.43 -18.29 1.14
C ASP A 449 3.35 -17.25 1.83
N ASN A 450 4.00 -17.67 2.91
CA ASN A 450 4.73 -16.79 3.84
C ASN A 450 5.94 -16.08 3.20
N LYS A 451 6.65 -16.74 2.28
CA LYS A 451 7.79 -16.11 1.59
C LYS A 451 7.40 -14.81 0.89
N LEU A 452 6.18 -14.77 0.34
CA LEU A 452 5.64 -13.62 -0.36
C LEU A 452 4.86 -12.68 0.57
N TYR A 453 3.90 -13.20 1.33
CA TYR A 453 2.98 -12.38 2.12
C TYR A 453 3.47 -12.08 3.54
N GLY A 454 4.46 -12.82 4.05
CA GLY A 454 5.08 -12.57 5.36
C GLY A 454 5.77 -11.21 5.46
N PRO A 455 6.64 -10.82 4.49
CA PRO A 455 7.21 -9.48 4.44
C PRO A 455 6.14 -8.38 4.31
N ILE A 456 5.12 -8.59 3.46
CA ILE A 456 4.01 -7.65 3.28
C ILE A 456 3.24 -7.46 4.60
N PHE A 457 2.96 -8.56 5.32
CA PHE A 457 2.28 -8.54 6.61
C PHE A 457 3.09 -7.77 7.66
N ARG A 458 4.40 -8.04 7.77
CA ARG A 458 5.27 -7.31 8.72
C ARG A 458 5.29 -5.82 8.42
N LYS A 459 5.41 -5.43 7.15
CA LYS A 459 5.36 -4.03 6.72
C LYS A 459 4.03 -3.37 7.07
N GLY A 460 2.91 -4.06 6.84
CA GLY A 460 1.58 -3.60 7.24
C GLY A 460 1.46 -3.33 8.73
N ARG A 461 1.94 -4.27 9.57
CA ARG A 461 1.90 -4.13 11.02
C ARG A 461 2.70 -2.95 11.57
N LEU A 462 3.70 -2.46 10.85
CA LEU A 462 4.46 -1.27 11.23
C LEU A 462 3.72 0.05 10.95
N ARG A 463 2.51 0.01 10.38
CA ARG A 463 1.62 1.17 10.27
C ARG A 463 0.61 1.26 11.40
N ASP A 464 0.49 0.21 12.21
CA ASP A 464 -0.48 0.14 13.28
C ASP A 464 0.10 0.76 14.57
N PRO A 465 -0.49 1.84 15.12
CA PRO A 465 0.06 2.54 16.28
C PRO A 465 0.18 1.64 17.52
N GLU A 466 -0.79 0.76 17.76
CA GLU A 466 -0.75 -0.14 18.92
C GLU A 466 0.37 -1.18 18.79
N HIS A 467 0.58 -1.72 17.59
CA HIS A 467 1.72 -2.57 17.30
C HIS A 467 3.03 -1.82 17.52
N LEU A 468 3.15 -0.59 17.00
CA LEU A 468 4.33 0.25 17.20
C LEU A 468 4.61 0.49 18.69
N ARG A 469 3.59 0.83 19.50
CA ARG A 469 3.74 0.97 20.96
C ARG A 469 4.24 -0.32 21.61
N ARG A 470 3.68 -1.47 21.24
CA ARG A 470 4.16 -2.78 21.74
C ARG A 470 5.62 -3.06 21.35
N LEU A 471 6.08 -2.59 20.19
CA LEU A 471 7.47 -2.74 19.79
C LEU A 471 8.37 -1.77 20.55
N ALA A 472 7.91 -0.53 20.69
CA ALA A 472 8.58 0.53 21.44
C ALA A 472 8.80 0.17 22.92
N GLN A 473 7.94 -0.67 23.52
CA GLN A 473 8.11 -1.20 24.88
C GLN A 473 9.43 -1.97 25.08
N GLN A 474 10.06 -2.44 24.00
CA GLN A 474 11.38 -3.09 24.06
C GLN A 474 12.54 -2.08 24.21
N CYS A 475 12.25 -0.77 24.30
CA CYS A 475 13.27 0.23 24.53
C CYS A 475 13.91 0.05 25.90
N LEU A 476 15.23 -0.15 25.92
CA LEU A 476 16.01 -0.33 27.15
C LEU A 476 16.20 0.96 27.95
N GLN A 477 15.78 2.12 27.43
CA GLN A 477 16.02 3.44 28.04
C GLN A 477 17.49 3.61 28.44
N CYS A 478 18.39 3.34 27.48
CA CYS A 478 19.82 3.29 27.70
C CYS A 478 20.36 4.58 28.31
N GLN A 479 21.21 4.47 29.34
CA GLN A 479 21.90 5.63 29.93
C GLN A 479 22.85 6.30 28.93
N ASP A 480 23.52 5.53 28.06
CA ASP A 480 24.35 6.01 26.96
C ASP A 480 23.75 5.54 25.61
N PRO A 481 22.80 6.29 25.02
CA PRO A 481 22.06 5.85 23.84
C PRO A 481 22.93 5.88 22.58
N THR A 482 23.45 4.71 22.19
CA THR A 482 24.15 4.50 20.92
C THR A 482 23.31 4.85 19.69
N CYS A 483 21.98 4.66 19.76
CA CYS A 483 21.06 5.06 18.68
C CYS A 483 21.04 6.58 18.45
N GLN A 484 21.18 7.38 19.51
CA GLN A 484 21.26 8.84 19.42
C GLN A 484 22.60 9.28 18.82
N ARG A 485 23.71 8.71 19.29
CA ARG A 485 25.05 9.01 18.74
C ARG A 485 25.19 8.61 17.26
N ALA A 486 24.52 7.54 16.85
CA ALA A 486 24.50 7.10 15.45
C ALA A 486 23.60 7.96 14.55
N CYS A 487 22.74 8.81 15.12
CA CYS A 487 21.91 9.74 14.36
C CYS A 487 22.69 11.03 14.08
N PRO A 488 22.86 11.46 12.81
CA PRO A 488 23.55 12.72 12.51
C PRO A 488 22.88 13.96 13.12
N ALA A 489 21.58 13.92 13.38
CA ALA A 489 20.86 14.99 14.08
C ALA A 489 20.93 14.86 15.61
N GLY A 490 21.49 13.77 16.15
CA GLY A 490 21.55 13.56 17.60
C GLY A 490 20.18 13.52 18.28
N VAL A 491 19.13 13.07 17.56
CA VAL A 491 17.75 12.98 18.08
C VAL A 491 17.74 12.17 19.37
N GLU A 492 17.10 12.71 20.41
CA GLU A 492 16.98 12.10 21.75
C GLU A 492 15.98 10.92 21.72
N ILE A 493 16.37 9.84 21.05
CA ILE A 493 15.50 8.70 20.75
C ILE A 493 14.84 8.08 21.99
N PRO A 494 15.56 7.75 23.08
CA PRO A 494 14.92 7.20 24.27
C PRO A 494 13.82 8.11 24.83
N GLN A 495 14.04 9.44 24.80
CA GLN A 495 13.12 10.42 25.35
C GLN A 495 11.84 10.54 24.51
N PHE A 496 11.93 10.62 23.18
CA PHE A 496 10.70 10.67 22.36
C PHE A 496 9.96 9.33 22.38
N VAL A 497 10.68 8.20 22.44
CA VAL A 497 10.07 6.88 22.56
C VAL A 497 9.32 6.73 23.89
N ALA A 498 9.86 7.25 25.00
CA ALA A 498 9.17 7.28 26.28
C ALA A 498 7.88 8.11 26.21
N ALA A 499 7.94 9.32 25.65
CA ALA A 499 6.76 10.16 25.45
C ALA A 499 5.70 9.49 24.54
N PHE A 500 6.13 8.80 23.48
CA PHE A 500 5.23 8.02 22.61
C PHE A 500 4.54 6.87 23.36
N LEU A 501 5.27 6.15 24.22
CA LEU A 501 4.72 5.07 25.04
C LEU A 501 3.72 5.58 26.08
N GLU A 502 3.92 6.78 26.60
CA GLU A 502 3.02 7.45 27.54
C GLU A 502 1.79 8.11 26.86
N GLY A 503 1.67 7.99 25.53
CA GLY A 503 0.60 8.62 24.75
C GLY A 503 0.75 10.15 24.59
N ARG A 504 1.89 10.72 25.00
CA ARG A 504 2.23 12.14 24.86
C ARG A 504 2.89 12.41 23.50
N GLU A 505 2.16 12.15 22.42
CA GLU A 505 2.69 12.21 21.05
C GLU A 505 3.16 13.61 20.64
N ARG A 506 2.50 14.67 21.12
CA ARG A 506 2.97 16.06 20.93
C ARG A 506 4.34 16.27 21.56
N ASP A 507 4.55 15.83 22.80
CA ASP A 507 5.83 15.97 23.49
C ASP A 507 6.92 15.13 22.81
N ALA A 508 6.57 13.94 22.31
CA ALA A 508 7.47 13.11 21.51
C ALA A 508 7.93 13.88 20.26
N TYR A 509 7.01 14.55 19.57
CA TYR A 509 7.34 15.39 18.43
C TYR A 509 8.25 16.56 18.83
N GLU A 510 7.96 17.28 19.93
CA GLU A 510 8.81 18.39 20.40
C GLU A 510 10.25 17.94 20.65
N VAL A 511 10.44 16.75 21.22
CA VAL A 511 11.78 16.17 21.46
C VAL A 511 12.52 15.95 20.15
N ILE A 512 11.85 15.38 19.14
CA ILE A 512 12.45 15.17 17.81
C ILE A 512 12.79 16.51 17.14
N ARG A 513 11.85 17.45 17.19
CA ARG A 513 11.92 18.77 16.55
C ARG A 513 13.12 19.60 17.00
N ARG A 514 13.58 19.43 18.24
CA ARG A 514 14.76 20.14 18.78
C ARG A 514 15.96 20.08 17.86
N THR A 515 16.18 18.94 17.20
CA THR A 515 17.34 18.74 16.32
C THR A 515 17.00 18.33 14.90
N ASN A 516 15.71 18.10 14.60
CA ASN A 516 15.26 17.76 13.26
C ASN A 516 13.91 18.40 12.96
N ILE A 517 13.91 19.45 12.12
CA ILE A 517 12.69 20.16 11.72
C ILE A 517 11.93 19.48 10.57
N LEU A 518 12.55 18.50 9.89
CA LEU A 518 11.92 17.68 8.84
C LEU A 518 11.87 16.18 9.23
N PRO A 519 11.25 15.83 10.38
CA PRO A 519 11.33 14.47 10.91
C PRO A 519 10.56 13.42 10.10
N GLU A 520 9.51 13.79 9.37
CA GLU A 520 8.74 12.86 8.54
C GLU A 520 9.58 12.40 7.35
N ILE A 521 10.10 13.32 6.55
CA ILE A 521 10.90 12.96 5.37
C ILE A 521 12.20 12.25 5.77
N CYS A 522 12.79 12.61 6.92
CA CYS A 522 13.93 11.88 7.46
C CYS A 522 13.57 10.43 7.80
N ALA A 523 12.40 10.17 8.39
CA ALA A 523 11.95 8.83 8.71
C ALA A 523 11.69 7.96 7.45
N TRP A 524 11.41 8.59 6.31
CA TRP A 524 11.26 7.90 5.02
C TRP A 524 12.59 7.58 4.33
N LEU A 525 13.60 8.45 4.46
CA LEU A 525 14.79 8.42 3.61
C LEU A 525 16.10 8.07 4.31
N CYS A 526 16.15 8.12 5.65
CA CYS A 526 17.37 7.82 6.38
C CYS A 526 17.74 6.33 6.27
N PRO A 527 19.04 6.00 6.12
CA PRO A 527 19.55 4.63 6.22
C PRO A 527 19.60 4.18 7.67
N VAL A 528 18.44 3.96 8.27
CA VAL A 528 18.32 3.71 9.70
C VAL A 528 19.06 2.44 10.14
N GLU A 529 19.25 1.48 9.26
CA GLU A 529 20.05 0.28 9.49
C GLU A 529 21.56 0.56 9.63
N GLU A 530 22.05 1.68 9.08
CA GLU A 530 23.43 2.16 9.25
C GLU A 530 23.53 3.23 10.34
N GLN A 531 22.39 3.71 10.85
CA GLN A 531 22.28 4.82 11.81
C GLN A 531 21.56 4.38 13.09
N CYS A 532 20.46 5.04 13.44
CA CYS A 532 19.81 4.92 14.74
C CYS A 532 19.34 3.49 15.06
N GLN A 533 18.78 2.76 14.09
CA GLN A 533 18.34 1.38 14.31
C GLN A 533 19.51 0.40 14.30
N GLY A 534 20.50 0.61 13.43
CA GLY A 534 21.76 -0.16 13.43
C GLY A 534 22.53 -0.02 14.74
N GLY A 535 22.52 1.18 15.31
CA GLY A 535 23.11 1.48 16.62
C GLY A 535 22.25 1.09 17.81
N CYS A 536 21.02 0.59 17.63
CA CYS A 536 20.14 0.28 18.76
C CYS A 536 20.63 -0.96 19.54
N LEU A 537 20.93 -0.82 20.84
CA LEU A 537 21.39 -1.93 21.68
C LEU A 537 20.41 -3.10 21.73
N GLN A 538 19.10 -2.86 21.56
CA GLN A 538 18.10 -3.93 21.49
C GLN A 538 18.27 -4.83 20.27
N GLY A 539 18.87 -4.32 19.18
CA GLY A 539 19.23 -5.14 18.01
C GLY A 539 20.50 -5.96 18.20
N ILE A 540 21.33 -5.61 19.19
CA ILE A 540 22.58 -6.31 19.51
C ILE A 540 22.36 -7.34 20.63
N LEU A 541 21.62 -6.95 21.68
CA LEU A 541 21.41 -7.74 22.90
C LEU A 541 20.08 -8.49 22.92
N GLY A 542 19.10 -8.07 22.12
CA GLY A 542 17.76 -8.66 22.06
C GLY A 542 17.42 -9.26 20.69
N ASP A 543 16.13 -9.53 20.46
CA ASP A 543 15.69 -10.20 19.23
C ASP A 543 15.79 -9.33 17.97
N ARG A 544 15.66 -8.01 18.11
CA ARG A 544 15.64 -7.04 16.99
C ARG A 544 15.75 -5.59 17.47
N PRO A 545 16.24 -4.66 16.64
CA PRO A 545 16.22 -3.24 16.98
C PRO A 545 14.79 -2.70 17.06
N LEU A 546 14.65 -1.56 17.75
CA LEU A 546 13.40 -0.80 17.71
C LEU A 546 13.10 -0.29 16.30
N PRO A 547 11.81 -0.21 15.90
CA PRO A 547 11.37 0.41 14.65
C PRO A 547 11.37 1.95 14.80
N ILE A 548 12.54 2.54 15.05
CA ILE A 548 12.71 3.97 15.35
C ILE A 548 12.17 4.84 14.22
N ALA A 549 12.45 4.47 12.96
CA ALA A 549 11.94 5.20 11.80
C ALA A 549 10.42 5.21 11.77
N GLU A 550 9.78 4.06 11.99
CA GLU A 550 8.32 3.97 11.92
C GLU A 550 7.62 4.66 13.09
N ILE A 551 8.22 4.64 14.29
CA ILE A 551 7.73 5.43 15.43
C ILE A 551 7.86 6.93 15.13
N GLN A 552 9.03 7.38 14.66
CA GLN A 552 9.27 8.78 14.29
C GLN A 552 8.30 9.24 13.20
N ARG A 553 8.10 8.42 12.16
CA ARG A 553 7.15 8.72 11.08
C ARG A 553 5.73 8.88 11.61
N HIS A 554 5.24 7.95 12.43
CA HIS A 554 3.90 8.06 13.02
C HIS A 554 3.76 9.36 13.81
N VAL A 555 4.73 9.69 14.67
CA VAL A 555 4.71 10.92 15.48
C VAL A 555 4.74 12.18 14.59
N ALA A 556 5.57 12.20 13.54
CA ALA A 556 5.66 13.34 12.62
C ALA A 556 4.38 13.53 11.79
N GLU A 557 3.78 12.45 11.26
CA GLU A 557 2.51 12.50 10.55
C GLU A 557 1.36 13.03 11.45
N GLN A 558 1.38 12.69 12.75
CA GLN A 558 0.43 13.24 13.72
C GLN A 558 0.69 14.73 13.98
N ALA A 559 1.95 15.15 14.07
CA ALA A 559 2.30 16.55 14.23
C ALA A 559 1.85 17.40 13.04
N ASN A 560 2.05 16.91 11.82
CA ASN A 560 1.63 17.59 10.59
C ASN A 560 0.10 17.74 10.52
N ARG A 561 -0.64 16.66 10.83
CA ARG A 561 -2.12 16.70 10.83
C ARG A 561 -2.71 17.60 11.92
N ASN A 562 -2.11 17.63 13.10
CA ASN A 562 -2.63 18.37 14.25
C ASN A 562 -2.04 19.79 14.38
N GLY A 563 -1.21 20.21 13.40
CA GLY A 563 -0.60 21.54 13.36
C GLY A 563 0.51 21.77 14.40
N TRP A 564 1.07 20.72 15.01
CA TRP A 564 2.16 20.85 15.98
C TRP A 564 3.49 21.25 15.34
N SER A 565 3.64 20.97 14.04
CA SER A 565 4.84 21.25 13.25
C SER A 565 4.97 22.70 12.78
N ARG A 566 3.92 23.52 12.93
CA ARG A 566 3.92 24.94 12.61
C ARG A 566 5.07 25.66 13.32
N LEU A 567 5.75 26.55 12.59
CA LEU A 567 6.81 27.38 13.17
C LEU A 567 6.25 28.32 14.26
N ARG A 568 7.11 28.70 15.21
CA ARG A 568 6.79 29.60 16.31
C ARG A 568 7.73 30.79 16.23
N TRP A 569 7.20 31.96 15.87
CA TRP A 569 8.00 33.18 15.72
C TRP A 569 7.47 34.34 16.57
N PRO A 570 8.34 35.27 17.01
CA PRO A 570 7.92 36.49 17.69
C PRO A 570 6.99 37.35 16.83
N PRO A 571 5.97 38.03 17.42
CA PRO A 571 5.07 38.90 16.68
C PRO A 571 5.79 40.00 15.89
N GLU A 572 6.81 40.61 16.49
CA GLU A 572 7.63 41.65 15.86
C GLU A 572 8.86 41.07 15.19
N ALA A 573 9.27 41.68 14.08
CA ALA A 573 10.49 41.28 13.38
C ALA A 573 11.68 41.95 14.05
N THR A 574 12.79 41.21 14.13
CA THR A 574 14.08 41.73 14.61
C THR A 574 14.65 42.87 13.75
N GLY A 575 14.04 43.14 12.58
CA GLY A 575 14.55 44.09 11.59
C GLY A 575 15.67 43.54 10.71
N ARG A 576 16.14 42.32 10.97
CA ARG A 576 17.22 41.66 10.21
C ARG A 576 16.69 40.80 9.07
N ASN A 577 17.40 40.83 7.94
CA ASN A 577 17.06 40.11 6.72
C ASN A 577 18.16 39.10 6.38
N VAL A 578 17.78 37.84 6.12
CA VAL A 578 18.70 36.76 5.76
C VAL A 578 18.34 36.18 4.40
N ALA A 579 19.33 36.06 3.52
CA ALA A 579 19.20 35.34 2.26
C ALA A 579 19.52 33.86 2.44
N ILE A 580 18.69 32.99 1.91
CA ILE A 580 18.92 31.54 1.85
C ILE A 580 19.00 31.14 0.39
N ILE A 581 20.14 30.58 0.00
CA ILE A 581 20.43 30.21 -1.37
C ILE A 581 20.32 28.69 -1.49
N GLY A 582 19.16 28.23 -1.95
CA GLY A 582 18.77 26.82 -2.06
C GLY A 582 17.64 26.45 -1.10
N GLY A 583 16.48 26.10 -1.64
CA GLY A 583 15.28 25.62 -0.94
C GLY A 583 15.26 24.10 -0.73
N GLY A 584 16.44 23.48 -0.60
CA GLY A 584 16.59 22.08 -0.20
C GLY A 584 16.49 21.86 1.31
N PRO A 585 16.70 20.63 1.81
CA PRO A 585 16.55 20.30 3.23
C PRO A 585 17.36 21.19 4.18
N ALA A 586 18.62 21.50 3.83
CA ALA A 586 19.47 22.38 4.62
C ALA A 586 18.93 23.82 4.66
N GLY A 587 18.53 24.38 3.50
CA GLY A 587 18.00 25.73 3.42
C GLY A 587 16.65 25.87 4.11
N LEU A 588 15.75 24.89 3.97
CA LEU A 588 14.49 24.85 4.70
C LEU A 588 14.72 24.78 6.21
N ALA A 589 15.71 24.01 6.66
CA ALA A 589 16.05 23.91 8.07
C ALA A 589 16.62 25.20 8.64
N ALA A 590 17.52 25.87 7.90
CA ALA A 590 18.01 27.19 8.25
C ALA A 590 16.88 28.24 8.28
N ALA A 591 15.98 28.22 7.28
CA ALA A 591 14.84 29.11 7.18
C ALA A 591 13.94 29.00 8.42
N ALA A 592 13.59 27.77 8.80
CA ALA A 592 12.78 27.52 9.98
C ALA A 592 13.41 28.13 11.23
N VAL A 593 14.68 27.83 11.51
CA VAL A 593 15.38 28.36 12.69
C VAL A 593 15.42 29.89 12.70
N LEU A 594 15.72 30.51 11.55
CA LEU A 594 15.83 31.97 11.43
C LEU A 594 14.48 32.69 11.56
N ILE A 595 13.41 32.09 11.04
CA ILE A 595 12.04 32.59 11.21
C ILE A 595 11.64 32.51 12.68
N GLU A 596 11.94 31.38 13.36
CA GLU A 596 11.66 31.24 14.80
C GLU A 596 12.47 32.21 15.67
N ALA A 597 13.67 32.59 15.22
CA ALA A 597 14.47 33.65 15.85
C ALA A 597 13.92 35.07 15.56
N GLY A 598 12.89 35.21 14.72
CA GLY A 598 12.22 36.48 14.40
C GLY A 598 12.86 37.27 13.26
N HIS A 599 13.75 36.67 12.47
CA HIS A 599 14.33 37.30 11.28
C HIS A 599 13.39 37.19 10.07
N ARG A 600 13.57 38.08 9.09
CA ARG A 600 12.94 37.94 7.77
C ARG A 600 13.86 37.11 6.88
N VAL A 601 13.30 36.15 6.16
CA VAL A 601 14.05 35.20 5.35
C VAL A 601 13.59 35.28 3.90
N THR A 602 14.55 35.34 2.98
CA THR A 602 14.28 35.20 1.54
C THR A 602 14.95 33.96 1.01
N ILE A 603 14.19 33.01 0.45
CA ILE A 603 14.73 31.79 -0.16
C ILE A 603 14.82 31.99 -1.67
N TYR A 604 16.03 31.85 -2.21
CA TYR A 604 16.31 31.80 -3.64
C TYR A 604 16.46 30.33 -4.06
N ASP A 605 15.72 29.90 -5.07
CA ASP A 605 15.87 28.55 -5.64
C ASP A 605 15.61 28.57 -7.16
N ARG A 606 16.38 27.77 -7.90
CA ARG A 606 16.19 27.57 -9.35
C ARG A 606 14.88 26.85 -9.68
N SER A 607 14.41 26.01 -8.76
CA SER A 607 13.17 25.24 -8.88
C SER A 607 11.97 26.12 -8.56
N THR A 608 10.82 25.82 -9.18
CA THR A 608 9.53 26.41 -8.80
C THR A 608 8.87 25.71 -7.60
N ARG A 609 9.52 24.68 -7.05
CA ARG A 609 9.07 23.91 -5.88
C ARG A 609 10.21 23.69 -4.89
N LEU A 610 9.90 23.84 -3.60
CA LEU A 610 10.82 23.59 -2.49
C LEU A 610 11.08 22.08 -2.32
N GLY A 611 12.20 21.74 -1.68
CA GLY A 611 12.59 20.37 -1.38
C GLY A 611 13.90 19.90 -2.03
N GLY A 612 14.49 20.72 -2.92
CA GLY A 612 15.78 20.43 -3.56
C GLY A 612 15.83 19.06 -4.24
N MET A 613 16.89 18.29 -3.98
CA MET A 613 17.09 16.96 -4.58
C MET A 613 15.98 15.96 -4.22
N ILE A 614 15.36 16.07 -3.05
CA ILE A 614 14.25 15.18 -2.68
C ILE A 614 13.07 15.41 -3.62
N GLU A 615 12.74 16.66 -3.89
CA GLU A 615 11.66 17.00 -4.82
C GLU A 615 12.05 16.76 -6.29
N ALA A 616 13.31 16.98 -6.65
CA ALA A 616 13.75 16.86 -8.03
C ALA A 616 13.97 15.41 -8.49
N VAL A 617 14.53 14.53 -7.65
CA VAL A 617 15.05 13.22 -8.11
C VAL A 617 14.64 12.01 -7.25
N ILE A 618 14.28 12.18 -5.98
CA ILE A 618 13.90 11.03 -5.16
C ILE A 618 12.50 10.54 -5.59
N PRO A 619 12.36 9.25 -5.98
CA PRO A 619 11.09 8.74 -6.50
C PRO A 619 9.96 8.78 -5.46
N PRO A 620 8.69 9.02 -5.87
CA PRO A 620 7.54 8.94 -4.98
C PRO A 620 7.42 7.59 -4.26
N ALA A 621 7.91 6.49 -4.83
CA ALA A 621 7.91 5.18 -4.17
C ALA A 621 8.73 5.14 -2.85
N ARG A 622 9.63 6.11 -2.61
CA ARG A 622 10.44 6.20 -1.39
C ARG A 622 9.86 7.10 -0.30
N GLN A 623 9.03 8.07 -0.66
CA GLN A 623 8.53 9.08 0.29
C GLN A 623 7.03 9.40 0.16
N CYS A 624 6.33 8.81 -0.81
CA CYS A 624 4.99 9.21 -1.22
C CYS A 624 4.94 10.74 -1.47
N ASP A 625 4.06 11.45 -0.77
CA ASP A 625 3.93 12.92 -0.78
C ASP A 625 4.47 13.58 0.51
N ALA A 626 5.19 12.83 1.37
CA ALA A 626 5.60 13.25 2.71
C ALA A 626 6.34 14.60 2.72
N LEU A 627 7.29 14.83 1.81
CA LEU A 627 8.00 16.12 1.75
C LEU A 627 7.06 17.30 1.52
N ARG A 628 6.08 17.15 0.61
CA ARG A 628 5.14 18.23 0.28
C ARG A 628 4.23 18.50 1.47
N GLU A 629 3.69 17.43 2.07
CA GLU A 629 2.81 17.53 3.24
C GLU A 629 3.53 18.15 4.44
N GLU A 630 4.75 17.73 4.71
CA GLU A 630 5.57 18.23 5.82
C GLU A 630 5.97 19.70 5.62
N VAL A 631 6.51 20.06 4.44
CA VAL A 631 6.88 21.47 4.15
C VAL A 631 5.65 22.37 4.22
N HIS A 632 4.50 21.92 3.67
CA HIS A 632 3.26 22.67 3.79
C HIS A 632 2.84 22.83 5.26
N ALA A 633 2.82 21.75 6.04
CA ALA A 633 2.43 21.78 7.44
C ALA A 633 3.26 22.77 8.29
N ILE A 634 4.57 22.83 8.03
CA ILE A 634 5.52 23.68 8.75
C ILE A 634 5.38 25.16 8.36
N PHE A 635 5.34 25.47 7.06
CA PHE A 635 5.51 26.83 6.55
C PHE A 635 4.20 27.54 6.12
N GLN A 636 3.07 26.85 6.00
CA GLN A 636 1.82 27.42 5.47
C GLN A 636 1.33 28.70 6.18
N ASP A 637 1.58 28.82 7.49
CA ASP A 637 1.09 29.93 8.31
C ASP A 637 2.07 31.11 8.35
N VAL A 638 3.26 30.98 7.76
CA VAL A 638 4.28 32.02 7.79
C VAL A 638 3.86 33.16 6.85
N PRO A 639 3.72 34.40 7.36
CA PRO A 639 3.27 35.50 6.53
C PRO A 639 4.33 35.90 5.50
N SER A 640 3.87 36.42 4.37
CA SER A 640 4.72 36.79 3.22
C SER A 640 5.79 37.85 3.53
N ASP A 641 5.63 38.62 4.60
CA ASP A 641 6.62 39.59 5.04
C ASP A 641 7.75 38.93 5.86
N ARG A 642 7.56 37.70 6.37
CA ARG A 642 8.56 36.91 7.09
C ARG A 642 9.30 35.92 6.21
N LEU A 643 8.59 35.32 5.25
CA LEU A 643 9.17 34.39 4.29
C LEU A 643 8.85 34.83 2.87
N VAL A 644 9.88 35.28 2.16
CA VAL A 644 9.81 35.62 0.74
C VAL A 644 10.41 34.47 -0.07
N LEU A 645 9.66 33.99 -1.07
CA LEU A 645 10.13 32.92 -1.97
C LEU A 645 10.47 33.52 -3.33
N ARG A 646 11.74 33.46 -3.72
CA ARG A 646 12.25 33.84 -5.04
C ARG A 646 12.63 32.59 -5.82
N LEU A 647 11.60 31.94 -6.34
CA LEU A 647 11.68 30.67 -7.06
C LEU A 647 11.92 30.89 -8.56
N GLY A 648 12.46 29.88 -9.25
CA GLY A 648 12.85 30.00 -10.66
C GLY A 648 14.12 30.84 -10.89
N MET A 649 14.87 31.16 -9.83
CA MET A 649 16.08 31.98 -9.88
C MET A 649 17.31 31.12 -9.66
N GLU A 650 18.10 30.92 -10.72
CA GLU A 650 19.35 30.18 -10.66
C GLU A 650 20.52 31.13 -10.44
N LEU A 651 21.38 30.82 -9.47
CA LEU A 651 22.65 31.53 -9.34
C LEU A 651 23.53 31.22 -10.55
N GLY A 652 24.17 32.24 -11.10
CA GLY A 652 24.93 32.16 -12.33
C GLY A 652 25.72 33.43 -12.60
N ALA A 653 25.92 33.77 -13.88
CA ALA A 653 26.68 34.96 -14.25
C ALA A 653 25.96 36.28 -13.89
N GLU A 654 24.62 36.29 -13.92
CA GLU A 654 23.81 37.49 -13.69
C GLU A 654 23.34 37.61 -12.22
N LEU A 655 23.07 36.49 -11.56
CA LEU A 655 22.71 36.43 -10.15
C LEU A 655 23.82 35.71 -9.38
N THR A 656 24.73 36.48 -8.79
CA THR A 656 25.84 35.98 -7.97
C THR A 656 25.57 36.19 -6.48
N LEU A 657 26.42 35.64 -5.62
CA LEU A 657 26.38 35.96 -4.19
C LEU A 657 26.55 37.46 -3.94
N ASP A 658 27.38 38.16 -4.72
CA ASP A 658 27.56 39.62 -4.59
C ASP A 658 26.27 40.38 -4.90
N THR A 659 25.59 40.02 -5.99
CA THR A 659 24.34 40.69 -6.35
C THR A 659 23.24 40.43 -5.34
N VAL A 660 23.19 39.21 -4.76
CA VAL A 660 22.24 38.90 -3.68
C VAL A 660 22.56 39.73 -2.45
N MET A 661 23.82 39.74 -1.99
CA MET A 661 24.22 40.51 -0.81
C MET A 661 24.02 42.03 -1.00
N ALA A 662 24.16 42.53 -2.22
CA ALA A 662 23.89 43.94 -2.55
C ALA A 662 22.42 44.36 -2.36
N GLU A 663 21.48 43.41 -2.26
CA GLU A 663 20.08 43.71 -1.91
C GLU A 663 19.89 44.10 -0.43
N GLY A 664 20.95 44.06 0.40
CA GLY A 664 20.92 44.56 1.78
C GLY A 664 20.62 43.51 2.84
N TYR A 665 20.96 42.25 2.60
CA TYR A 665 20.85 41.18 3.61
C TYR A 665 21.97 41.30 4.67
N ASP A 666 21.63 41.09 5.94
CA ASP A 666 22.59 41.09 7.05
C ASP A 666 23.46 39.82 7.09
N ALA A 667 22.94 38.71 6.54
CA ALA A 667 23.65 37.44 6.42
C ALA A 667 23.10 36.62 5.25
N ALA A 668 23.89 35.62 4.81
CA ALA A 668 23.42 34.62 3.85
C ALA A 668 23.78 33.19 4.26
N PHE A 669 22.91 32.24 3.90
CA PHE A 669 23.16 30.81 4.00
C PHE A 669 23.16 30.15 2.62
N ILE A 670 24.17 29.33 2.33
CA ILE A 670 24.34 28.62 1.06
C ILE A 670 24.05 27.13 1.27
N GLY A 671 22.99 26.65 0.60
CA GLY A 671 22.50 25.27 0.64
C GLY A 671 22.19 24.71 -0.75
N LEU A 672 23.08 24.93 -1.72
CA LEU A 672 22.87 24.60 -3.14
C LEU A 672 22.91 23.10 -3.48
N GLY A 673 23.44 22.25 -2.58
CA GLY A 673 23.62 20.82 -2.82
C GLY A 673 24.61 20.52 -3.96
N LEU A 674 24.51 19.32 -4.55
CA LEU A 674 25.32 18.87 -5.70
C LEU A 674 24.43 18.62 -6.93
N PRO A 675 24.02 19.69 -7.66
CA PRO A 675 22.94 19.61 -8.63
C PRO A 675 23.30 18.94 -9.95
N LYS A 676 24.59 18.66 -10.21
CA LYS A 676 25.06 18.08 -11.48
C LYS A 676 25.43 16.62 -11.32
N ALA A 677 25.07 15.81 -12.32
CA ALA A 677 25.60 14.45 -12.42
C ALA A 677 27.07 14.49 -12.86
N ALA A 678 27.87 13.55 -12.34
CA ALA A 678 29.15 13.20 -12.95
C ALA A 678 28.88 12.25 -14.14
N GLY A 679 29.61 12.43 -15.25
CA GLY A 679 29.50 11.60 -16.45
C GLY A 679 30.89 11.14 -16.92
N THR A 680 30.93 10.04 -17.66
CA THR A 680 32.19 9.55 -18.27
C THR A 680 32.39 10.01 -19.71
N SER A 681 31.35 10.55 -20.35
CA SER A 681 31.40 10.99 -21.74
C SER A 681 30.59 12.27 -21.95
N ASP A 682 31.05 13.12 -22.88
CA ASP A 682 30.29 14.26 -23.40
C ASP A 682 29.35 13.87 -24.57
N ASP A 683 29.27 12.58 -24.90
CA ASP A 683 28.44 12.04 -25.98
C ASP A 683 26.95 12.34 -25.77
N ARG A 684 26.33 13.02 -26.73
CA ARG A 684 24.87 13.23 -26.77
C ARG A 684 24.20 12.16 -27.63
N LEU A 685 24.02 10.97 -27.05
CA LEU A 685 23.33 9.85 -27.72
C LEU A 685 21.87 9.75 -27.30
N GLN A 686 20.98 9.49 -28.27
CA GLN A 686 19.59 9.13 -27.95
C GLN A 686 19.57 7.78 -27.22
N GLY A 687 19.01 7.76 -26.00
CA GLY A 687 18.99 6.58 -25.13
C GLY A 687 20.09 6.59 -24.05
N LEU A 688 20.99 7.59 -24.04
CA LEU A 688 21.93 7.81 -22.95
C LEU A 688 21.41 8.93 -22.04
N TYR A 689 21.30 8.64 -20.74
CA TYR A 689 20.87 9.60 -19.73
C TYR A 689 21.87 9.64 -18.58
N ASN A 690 21.96 10.78 -17.90
CA ASN A 690 22.45 10.78 -16.53
C ASN A 690 21.29 10.49 -15.57
N ALA A 691 21.59 9.96 -14.39
CA ALA A 691 20.59 9.48 -13.45
C ALA A 691 19.69 10.59 -12.91
N LEU A 692 20.21 11.81 -12.73
CA LEU A 692 19.42 12.92 -12.19
C LEU A 692 18.34 13.35 -13.20
N ASP A 693 18.71 13.53 -14.46
CA ASP A 693 17.78 13.89 -15.52
C ASP A 693 16.77 12.77 -15.77
N PHE A 694 17.22 11.51 -15.78
CA PHE A 694 16.34 10.36 -15.93
C PHE A 694 15.27 10.31 -14.82
N LEU A 695 15.70 10.44 -13.56
CA LEU A 695 14.81 10.39 -12.40
C LEU A 695 13.87 11.60 -12.37
N ASN A 696 14.37 12.78 -12.71
CA ASN A 696 13.55 13.98 -12.79
C ASN A 696 12.46 13.83 -13.86
N LEU A 697 12.85 13.42 -15.07
CA LEU A 697 11.93 13.21 -16.19
C LEU A 697 10.87 12.14 -15.87
N ALA A 698 11.27 11.04 -15.23
CA ALA A 698 10.35 10.00 -14.78
C ALA A 698 9.31 10.52 -13.77
N LYS A 699 9.69 11.52 -12.97
CA LYS A 699 8.81 12.12 -11.94
C LYS A 699 7.93 13.23 -12.50
N THR A 700 8.45 14.10 -13.36
CA THR A 700 7.77 15.33 -13.82
C THR A 700 7.02 15.16 -15.13
N GLU A 701 7.42 14.22 -15.98
CA GLU A 701 6.81 13.99 -17.29
C GLU A 701 6.50 12.49 -17.52
N PRO A 702 5.55 11.91 -16.75
CA PRO A 702 5.15 10.52 -16.91
C PRO A 702 4.76 10.21 -18.36
N GLY A 703 5.35 9.17 -18.94
CA GLY A 703 5.11 8.75 -20.34
C GLY A 703 6.12 9.26 -21.35
N ARG A 704 6.97 10.25 -21.01
CA ARG A 704 8.06 10.69 -21.90
C ARG A 704 9.20 9.67 -22.00
N LEU A 705 9.35 8.83 -20.98
CA LEU A 705 10.25 7.68 -20.96
C LEU A 705 9.47 6.41 -21.30
N ASP A 706 9.54 5.98 -22.55
CA ASP A 706 9.08 4.65 -22.94
C ASP A 706 10.18 3.62 -22.70
N LEU A 707 10.01 2.76 -21.70
CA LEU A 707 10.93 1.65 -21.41
C LEU A 707 10.28 0.27 -21.61
N VAL A 708 9.04 0.21 -22.10
CA VAL A 708 8.29 -1.04 -22.19
C VAL A 708 9.02 -2.03 -23.11
N GLY A 709 9.37 -3.19 -22.57
CA GLY A 709 10.06 -4.24 -23.33
C GLY A 709 11.56 -3.99 -23.57
N LYS A 710 12.11 -2.84 -23.16
CA LYS A 710 13.51 -2.43 -23.42
C LYS A 710 14.50 -3.03 -22.42
N LYS A 711 15.77 -3.13 -22.83
CA LYS A 711 16.91 -3.48 -21.99
C LYS A 711 17.65 -2.23 -21.53
N VAL A 712 17.78 -2.07 -20.22
CA VAL A 712 18.36 -0.86 -19.60
C VAL A 712 19.61 -1.23 -18.82
N ALA A 713 20.69 -0.48 -19.01
CA ALA A 713 21.92 -0.58 -18.23
C ALA A 713 22.09 0.64 -17.33
N ILE A 714 22.32 0.42 -16.03
CA ILE A 714 22.64 1.46 -15.06
C ILE A 714 24.12 1.36 -14.74
N VAL A 715 24.90 2.41 -14.96
CA VAL A 715 26.33 2.43 -14.62
C VAL A 715 26.53 3.14 -13.29
N GLY A 716 26.85 2.40 -12.24
CA GLY A 716 27.03 2.95 -10.90
C GLY A 716 26.55 2.01 -9.79
N GLY A 717 26.90 2.33 -8.55
CA GLY A 717 26.55 1.50 -7.38
C GLY A 717 26.10 2.30 -6.15
N GLY A 718 25.79 3.59 -6.30
CA GLY A 718 25.26 4.42 -5.21
C GLY A 718 23.73 4.36 -5.13
N ASN A 719 23.15 5.03 -4.13
CA ASN A 719 21.69 5.05 -3.92
C ASN A 719 20.93 5.61 -5.14
N THR A 720 21.45 6.64 -5.80
CA THR A 720 20.89 7.17 -7.05
C THR A 720 20.85 6.12 -8.18
N ALA A 721 21.83 5.21 -8.23
CA ALA A 721 21.82 4.10 -9.18
C ALA A 721 20.71 3.10 -8.87
N MET A 722 20.48 2.80 -7.57
CA MET A 722 19.39 1.93 -7.14
C MET A 722 18.02 2.54 -7.49
N ASP A 723 17.85 3.84 -7.24
CA ASP A 723 16.61 4.56 -7.56
C ASP A 723 16.35 4.58 -9.06
N ALA A 724 17.38 4.82 -9.88
CA ALA A 724 17.27 4.74 -11.34
C ALA A 724 16.90 3.33 -11.81
N ALA A 725 17.51 2.29 -11.23
CA ALA A 725 17.25 0.90 -11.59
C ALA A 725 15.79 0.48 -11.28
N VAL A 726 15.32 0.78 -10.06
CA VAL A 726 13.95 0.46 -9.63
C VAL A 726 12.93 1.27 -10.43
N THR A 727 13.21 2.54 -10.69
CA THR A 727 12.34 3.39 -11.52
C THR A 727 12.25 2.86 -12.96
N ALA A 728 13.37 2.50 -13.58
CA ALA A 728 13.38 1.90 -14.91
C ALA A 728 12.55 0.61 -14.97
N LYS A 729 12.64 -0.24 -13.94
CA LYS A 729 11.83 -1.45 -13.83
C LYS A 729 10.34 -1.14 -13.68
N GLY A 730 9.99 -0.14 -12.87
CA GLY A 730 8.62 0.33 -12.69
C GLY A 730 7.98 0.91 -13.96
N LEU A 731 8.80 1.49 -14.85
CA LEU A 731 8.39 2.00 -16.16
C LEU A 731 8.27 0.90 -17.24
N GLY A 732 8.40 -0.38 -16.89
CA GLY A 732 8.14 -1.51 -17.80
C GLY A 732 9.37 -2.07 -18.52
N ALA A 733 10.59 -1.68 -18.13
CA ALA A 733 11.81 -2.28 -18.66
C ALA A 733 11.80 -3.81 -18.50
N LYS A 734 12.09 -4.51 -19.60
CA LYS A 734 12.13 -5.98 -19.62
C LYS A 734 13.25 -6.47 -18.72
N ASP A 735 14.47 -6.02 -18.98
CA ASP A 735 15.68 -6.35 -18.23
C ASP A 735 16.38 -5.06 -17.80
N VAL A 736 16.79 -4.99 -16.53
CA VAL A 736 17.57 -3.88 -15.99
C VAL A 736 18.85 -4.44 -15.38
N TYR A 737 20.00 -3.99 -15.87
CA TYR A 737 21.33 -4.41 -15.40
C TYR A 737 22.02 -3.26 -14.69
N LEU A 738 22.30 -3.41 -13.40
CA LEU A 738 23.15 -2.50 -12.63
C LEU A 738 24.60 -2.97 -12.73
N ILE A 739 25.42 -2.17 -13.39
CA ILE A 739 26.81 -2.45 -13.72
C ILE A 739 27.69 -1.68 -12.74
N TYR A 740 28.46 -2.40 -11.93
CA TYR A 740 29.32 -1.82 -10.93
C TYR A 740 30.74 -2.39 -10.98
N ARG A 741 31.72 -1.49 -10.98
CA ARG A 741 33.16 -1.82 -11.13
C ARG A 741 33.79 -2.49 -9.91
N ARG A 742 33.06 -2.66 -8.80
CA ARG A 742 33.55 -3.35 -7.59
C ARG A 742 32.53 -4.39 -7.11
N SER A 743 32.79 -5.02 -5.96
CA SER A 743 31.89 -6.00 -5.37
C SER A 743 30.75 -5.33 -4.58
N PHE A 744 29.85 -6.13 -4.01
CA PHE A 744 28.83 -5.64 -3.08
C PHE A 744 29.42 -5.01 -1.81
N GLU A 745 30.60 -5.46 -1.37
CA GLU A 745 31.26 -4.96 -0.16
C GLU A 745 31.67 -3.50 -0.32
N GLU A 746 32.21 -3.13 -1.49
CA GLU A 746 32.58 -1.75 -1.77
C GLU A 746 31.45 -0.92 -2.41
N MET A 747 30.23 -1.44 -2.49
CA MET A 747 29.09 -0.76 -3.09
C MET A 747 28.55 0.33 -2.14
N PRO A 748 28.54 1.62 -2.54
CA PRO A 748 28.11 2.70 -1.65
C PRO A 748 26.62 2.69 -1.31
N ALA A 749 25.79 2.04 -2.12
CA ALA A 749 24.36 1.98 -1.86
C ALA A 749 24.07 1.21 -0.57
N TRP A 750 23.14 1.74 0.23
CA TRP A 750 22.75 1.14 1.51
C TRP A 750 22.10 -0.22 1.32
N SER A 751 22.21 -1.08 2.33
CA SER A 751 21.76 -2.47 2.23
C SER A 751 20.26 -2.59 1.88
N ALA A 752 19.39 -1.75 2.47
CA ALA A 752 17.97 -1.74 2.15
C ALA A 752 17.68 -1.30 0.71
N GLU A 753 18.47 -0.36 0.17
CA GLU A 753 18.34 0.14 -1.21
C GLU A 753 18.74 -0.95 -2.21
N ARG A 754 19.82 -1.68 -1.92
CA ARG A 754 20.25 -2.85 -2.71
C ARG A 754 19.18 -3.95 -2.70
N GLN A 755 18.63 -4.27 -1.52
CA GLN A 755 17.58 -5.28 -1.41
C GLN A 755 16.34 -4.90 -2.20
N ARG A 756 15.92 -3.62 -2.14
CA ARG A 756 14.78 -3.14 -2.94
C ARG A 756 15.01 -3.33 -4.44
N ALA A 757 16.21 -3.02 -4.94
CA ALA A 757 16.54 -3.23 -6.34
C ALA A 757 16.50 -4.72 -6.73
N MET A 758 17.03 -5.60 -5.87
CA MET A 758 16.94 -7.05 -6.08
C MET A 758 15.48 -7.55 -6.08
N ASP A 759 14.66 -7.10 -5.13
CA ASP A 759 13.24 -7.47 -5.02
C ASP A 759 12.41 -6.98 -6.21
N ALA A 760 12.80 -5.85 -6.82
CA ALA A 760 12.22 -5.36 -8.07
C ALA A 760 12.63 -6.21 -9.30
N GLY A 761 13.62 -7.08 -9.17
CA GLY A 761 14.14 -7.91 -10.27
C GLY A 761 15.21 -7.20 -11.11
N VAL A 762 16.03 -6.35 -10.49
CA VAL A 762 17.24 -5.77 -11.11
C VAL A 762 18.37 -6.80 -11.08
N HIS A 763 19.08 -6.96 -12.20
CA HIS A 763 20.25 -7.82 -12.31
C HIS A 763 21.51 -7.05 -11.92
N PHE A 764 22.35 -7.62 -11.06
CA PHE A 764 23.60 -7.00 -10.63
C PHE A 764 24.79 -7.60 -11.38
N MET A 765 25.46 -6.77 -12.19
CA MET A 765 26.72 -7.08 -12.86
C MET A 765 27.87 -6.38 -12.13
N ILE A 766 28.34 -7.01 -11.07
CA ILE A 766 29.49 -6.54 -10.28
C ILE A 766 30.82 -6.92 -10.94
N LEU A 767 31.91 -6.29 -10.52
CA LEU A 767 33.24 -6.48 -11.10
C LEU A 767 33.27 -6.26 -12.61
N ALA A 768 32.47 -5.30 -13.09
CA ALA A 768 32.38 -4.93 -14.49
C ALA A 768 32.51 -3.40 -14.63
N GLN A 769 33.40 -2.95 -15.50
CA GLN A 769 33.63 -1.53 -15.75
C GLN A 769 33.24 -1.16 -17.18
N GLN A 770 32.53 -0.05 -17.32
CA GLN A 770 32.24 0.55 -18.62
C GLN A 770 33.52 1.09 -19.27
N LEU A 771 33.69 0.81 -20.56
CA LEU A 771 34.72 1.38 -21.42
C LEU A 771 34.18 2.36 -22.45
N GLY A 772 32.91 2.25 -22.86
CA GLY A 772 32.30 3.15 -23.83
C GLY A 772 30.93 2.68 -24.31
N TYR A 773 30.37 3.39 -25.29
CA TYR A 773 29.05 3.14 -25.86
C TYR A 773 29.13 2.66 -27.30
N LEU A 774 28.13 1.88 -27.72
CA LEU A 774 27.90 1.52 -29.11
C LEU A 774 26.68 2.31 -29.61
N SER A 775 26.78 2.90 -30.79
CA SER A 775 25.69 3.66 -31.39
C SER A 775 25.61 3.48 -32.90
N LYS A 776 24.40 3.71 -33.43
CA LYS A 776 24.13 3.78 -34.87
C LYS A 776 23.24 4.99 -35.13
N ASN A 777 23.66 5.89 -36.03
CA ASN A 777 22.94 7.13 -36.36
C ASN A 777 22.60 7.98 -35.13
N GLY A 778 23.54 8.11 -34.18
CA GLY A 778 23.33 8.88 -32.94
C GLY A 778 22.41 8.23 -31.90
N ARG A 779 21.88 7.03 -32.17
CA ARG A 779 21.08 6.24 -31.21
C ARG A 779 21.91 5.15 -30.58
N LEU A 780 21.80 5.01 -29.26
CA LEU A 780 22.45 3.96 -28.49
C LEU A 780 21.96 2.58 -28.94
N THR A 781 22.90 1.64 -29.09
CA THR A 781 22.61 0.23 -29.41
C THR A 781 23.26 -0.74 -28.43
N GLY A 782 24.17 -0.27 -27.58
CA GLY A 782 24.82 -1.11 -26.60
C GLY A 782 25.88 -0.40 -25.76
N ILE A 783 26.47 -1.15 -24.85
CA ILE A 783 27.52 -0.70 -23.94
C ILE A 783 28.70 -1.66 -24.01
N ARG A 784 29.92 -1.13 -24.03
CA ARG A 784 31.17 -1.90 -23.99
C ARG A 784 31.69 -1.94 -22.56
N LEU A 785 31.95 -3.14 -22.06
CA LEU A 785 32.39 -3.42 -20.69
C LEU A 785 33.69 -4.22 -20.68
N CYS A 786 34.36 -4.25 -19.53
CA CYS A 786 35.40 -5.23 -19.24
C CYS A 786 35.27 -5.80 -17.82
N PRO A 787 35.76 -7.04 -17.59
CA PRO A 787 35.93 -7.58 -16.25
C PRO A 787 36.91 -6.75 -15.42
N VAL A 788 36.72 -6.77 -14.11
CA VAL A 788 37.55 -6.05 -13.15
C VAL A 788 38.05 -7.00 -12.06
N THR A 789 39.32 -6.88 -11.69
CA THR A 789 39.85 -7.44 -10.43
C THR A 789 40.04 -6.35 -9.39
N LEU A 790 39.99 -6.71 -8.11
CA LEU A 790 40.14 -5.76 -7.01
C LEU A 790 41.58 -5.73 -6.50
N GLY A 791 42.21 -4.56 -6.59
CA GLY A 791 43.52 -4.29 -6.01
C GLY A 791 43.44 -3.96 -4.51
N ALA A 792 44.50 -3.29 -4.02
CA ALA A 792 44.56 -2.81 -2.63
C ALA A 792 43.50 -1.73 -2.34
N ALA A 793 43.15 -1.58 -1.06
CA ALA A 793 42.26 -0.53 -0.58
C ALA A 793 42.86 0.88 -0.81
N ASP A 794 42.01 1.84 -1.16
CA ASP A 794 42.36 3.26 -1.15
C ASP A 794 42.18 3.88 0.25
N ARG A 795 42.41 5.19 0.39
CA ARG A 795 42.28 5.92 1.66
C ARG A 795 40.87 5.87 2.26
N SER A 796 39.85 5.58 1.45
CA SER A 796 38.47 5.37 1.91
C SER A 796 38.19 3.93 2.36
N GLY A 797 39.20 3.04 2.35
CA GLY A 797 39.06 1.62 2.65
C GLY A 797 38.53 0.77 1.49
N ARG A 798 38.08 1.40 0.40
CA ARG A 798 37.51 0.69 -0.75
C ARG A 798 38.61 0.17 -1.67
N ARG A 799 38.49 -1.09 -2.09
CA ARG A 799 39.44 -1.71 -3.03
C ARG A 799 39.45 -1.00 -4.39
N ARG A 800 40.64 -0.75 -4.92
CA ARG A 800 40.81 -0.11 -6.23
C ARG A 800 40.42 -1.08 -7.36
N PRO A 801 39.56 -0.66 -8.31
CA PRO A 801 39.24 -1.49 -9.47
C PRO A 801 40.41 -1.51 -10.45
N LEU A 802 40.79 -2.70 -10.92
CA LEU A 802 41.82 -2.92 -11.94
C LEU A 802 41.13 -3.53 -13.19
N PRO A 803 40.82 -2.71 -14.22
CA PRO A 803 40.08 -3.17 -15.39
C PRO A 803 40.94 -4.00 -16.35
N HIS A 804 40.37 -5.08 -16.87
CA HIS A 804 40.97 -5.97 -17.88
C HIS A 804 40.45 -5.63 -19.27
N ALA A 805 40.89 -4.50 -19.84
CA ALA A 805 40.40 -3.99 -21.12
C ALA A 805 40.65 -4.95 -22.30
N GLU A 806 41.66 -5.82 -22.20
CA GLU A 806 41.96 -6.90 -23.14
C GLU A 806 40.83 -7.96 -23.23
N ALA A 807 40.05 -8.12 -22.17
CA ALA A 807 38.92 -9.03 -22.09
C ALA A 807 37.57 -8.31 -22.29
N ALA A 808 37.56 -7.16 -22.95
CA ALA A 808 36.36 -6.36 -23.15
C ALA A 808 35.32 -7.06 -24.03
N TYR A 809 34.05 -6.90 -23.68
CA TYR A 809 32.90 -7.44 -24.38
C TYR A 809 31.80 -6.38 -24.51
N SER A 810 30.78 -6.64 -25.32
CA SER A 810 29.67 -5.70 -25.55
C SER A 810 28.34 -6.34 -25.19
N LEU A 811 27.44 -5.53 -24.63
CA LEU A 811 26.06 -5.91 -24.36
C LEU A 811 25.11 -5.01 -25.17
N ASN A 812 24.12 -5.63 -25.80
CA ASN A 812 23.05 -4.90 -26.49
C ASN A 812 22.13 -4.27 -25.46
N MET A 813 22.00 -2.95 -25.51
CA MET A 813 21.23 -2.13 -24.57
C MET A 813 20.52 -1.03 -25.35
N ASP A 814 19.24 -0.84 -25.05
CA ASP A 814 18.42 0.20 -25.68
C ASP A 814 18.61 1.55 -24.97
N VAL A 815 18.86 1.49 -23.66
CA VAL A 815 19.03 2.67 -22.79
C VAL A 815 20.19 2.43 -21.82
N VAL A 816 21.01 3.47 -21.62
CA VAL A 816 22.04 3.50 -20.56
C VAL A 816 21.81 4.72 -19.68
N ILE A 817 21.90 4.52 -18.37
CA ILE A 817 21.77 5.57 -17.35
C ILE A 817 23.05 5.62 -16.53
N GLU A 818 23.77 6.74 -16.61
CA GLU A 818 24.98 6.98 -15.81
C GLU A 818 24.64 7.51 -14.41
N ALA A 819 25.08 6.79 -13.38
CA ALA A 819 24.84 7.06 -11.97
C ALA A 819 26.17 6.99 -11.16
N ILE A 820 27.22 7.63 -11.68
CA ILE A 820 28.60 7.50 -11.18
C ILE A 820 29.01 8.55 -10.15
N GLY A 821 28.14 9.51 -9.84
CA GLY A 821 28.37 10.53 -8.82
C GLY A 821 27.62 11.82 -9.07
N GLN A 822 27.75 12.76 -8.14
CA GLN A 822 27.24 14.12 -8.24
C GLN A 822 28.39 15.12 -8.02
N LYS A 823 28.27 16.31 -8.60
CA LYS A 823 29.25 17.39 -8.48
C LYS A 823 28.56 18.74 -8.29
N ALA A 824 29.33 19.70 -7.81
CA ALA A 824 28.90 21.09 -7.72
C ALA A 824 28.61 21.69 -9.11
N MET A 825 27.95 22.84 -9.13
CA MET A 825 27.78 23.63 -10.35
C MET A 825 29.14 24.12 -10.90
N ASP A 826 29.18 24.43 -12.20
CA ASP A 826 30.41 24.93 -12.82
C ASP A 826 30.68 26.38 -12.38
N LYS A 827 31.96 26.77 -12.38
CA LYS A 827 32.41 28.13 -12.04
C LYS A 827 31.92 28.62 -10.65
N LEU A 828 31.87 27.69 -9.68
CA LEU A 828 31.43 27.96 -8.32
C LEU A 828 32.14 29.17 -7.68
N ASP A 829 33.46 29.30 -7.87
CA ASP A 829 34.27 30.41 -7.35
C ASP A 829 33.82 31.78 -7.87
N ALA A 830 33.37 31.86 -9.13
CA ALA A 830 32.90 33.10 -9.72
C ALA A 830 31.50 33.48 -9.20
N VAL A 831 30.65 32.49 -8.99
CA VAL A 831 29.29 32.67 -8.48
C VAL A 831 29.29 33.00 -6.99
N LEU A 832 30.20 32.40 -6.21
CA LEU A 832 30.34 32.55 -4.76
C LEU A 832 31.61 33.34 -4.40
N SER A 833 31.78 34.51 -5.00
CA SER A 833 32.96 35.36 -4.78
C SER A 833 33.27 35.56 -3.29
N GLY A 834 34.54 35.39 -2.91
CA GLY A 834 35.01 35.50 -1.51
C GLY A 834 34.82 34.24 -0.65
N VAL A 835 34.19 33.19 -1.17
CA VAL A 835 34.05 31.87 -0.52
C VAL A 835 35.17 30.95 -0.99
N ALA A 836 35.92 30.38 -0.05
CA ALA A 836 37.03 29.47 -0.34
C ALA A 836 36.47 28.09 -0.72
N ILE A 837 36.87 27.61 -1.90
CA ILE A 837 36.51 26.28 -2.40
C ILE A 837 37.74 25.36 -2.34
N ARG A 838 37.57 24.14 -1.85
CA ARG A 838 38.60 23.09 -1.80
C ARG A 838 38.02 21.81 -2.35
N ASP A 839 38.68 21.20 -3.33
CA ASP A 839 38.24 19.98 -4.01
C ASP A 839 36.79 20.05 -4.54
N GLY A 840 36.34 21.25 -4.94
CA GLY A 840 34.99 21.50 -5.45
C GLY A 840 33.90 21.64 -4.38
N LEU A 841 34.27 21.70 -3.10
CA LEU A 841 33.36 21.90 -1.96
C LEU A 841 33.70 23.19 -1.22
N ILE A 842 32.72 23.76 -0.50
CA ILE A 842 32.92 24.96 0.33
C ILE A 842 33.75 24.61 1.57
N ALA A 843 34.82 25.37 1.80
CA ALA A 843 35.59 25.29 3.03
C ALA A 843 35.00 26.24 4.10
N LEU A 844 34.69 25.67 5.26
CA LEU A 844 34.21 26.40 6.43
C LEU A 844 35.35 26.83 7.34
N ARG A 845 35.11 27.84 8.18
CA ARG A 845 35.98 28.23 9.30
C ARG A 845 35.98 27.11 10.36
N GLU A 846 37.09 26.97 11.07
CA GLU A 846 37.22 25.92 12.08
C GLU A 846 36.21 26.12 13.22
N GLY A 847 35.41 25.08 13.50
CA GLY A 847 34.39 25.10 14.56
C GLY A 847 33.13 25.92 14.26
N SER A 848 32.92 26.34 13.01
CA SER A 848 31.84 27.23 12.59
C SER A 848 31.25 26.81 11.24
N TYR A 849 29.99 27.14 10.97
CA TYR A 849 29.36 27.02 9.65
C TYR A 849 29.58 28.25 8.76
N GLU A 850 30.34 29.24 9.24
CA GLU A 850 30.72 30.42 8.47
C GLU A 850 31.79 30.08 7.44
N THR A 851 31.67 30.65 6.25
CA THR A 851 32.63 30.51 5.15
C THR A 851 33.82 31.46 5.33
N SER A 852 34.76 31.47 4.39
CA SER A 852 35.80 32.52 4.38
C SER A 852 35.24 33.93 4.22
N ARG A 853 34.05 34.09 3.62
CA ARG A 853 33.35 35.37 3.48
C ARG A 853 32.55 35.69 4.74
N ASP A 854 32.85 36.82 5.35
CA ASP A 854 32.19 37.27 6.58
C ASP A 854 30.67 37.45 6.38
N GLY A 855 29.87 36.96 7.34
CA GLY A 855 28.40 37.00 7.28
C GLY A 855 27.76 35.99 6.33
N VAL A 856 28.56 35.11 5.70
CA VAL A 856 28.08 34.06 4.79
C VAL A 856 28.38 32.68 5.35
N PHE A 857 27.35 31.87 5.47
CA PHE A 857 27.38 30.52 6.04
C PHE A 857 27.01 29.49 4.97
N ALA A 858 27.39 28.23 5.16
CA ALA A 858 27.06 27.16 4.22
C ALA A 858 26.84 25.82 4.93
N GLY A 859 26.03 24.93 4.34
CA GLY A 859 25.76 23.60 4.90
C GLY A 859 25.22 22.62 3.86
N GLY A 860 25.09 21.35 4.25
CA GLY A 860 24.62 20.27 3.39
C GLY A 860 25.69 19.78 2.41
N ASP A 861 25.23 19.17 1.30
CA ASP A 861 26.12 18.39 0.42
C ASP A 861 27.25 19.20 -0.24
N LEU A 862 27.11 20.53 -0.37
CA LEU A 862 28.16 21.37 -0.95
C LEU A 862 29.34 21.62 0.00
N VAL A 863 29.19 21.28 1.28
CA VAL A 863 30.26 21.30 2.29
C VAL A 863 30.86 19.91 2.48
N HIS A 864 30.02 18.88 2.60
CA HIS A 864 30.45 17.53 3.01
C HIS A 864 30.57 16.53 1.86
N GLY A 865 30.15 16.89 0.65
CA GLY A 865 29.86 15.93 -0.41
C GLY A 865 28.50 15.26 -0.22
N ALA A 866 28.11 14.39 -1.15
CA ALA A 866 26.82 13.72 -1.11
C ALA A 866 26.60 12.96 0.22
N SER A 867 25.61 13.39 0.99
CA SER A 867 25.37 12.94 2.36
C SER A 867 23.92 12.45 2.55
N THR A 868 23.48 12.33 3.81
CA THR A 868 22.10 11.93 4.14
C THR A 868 21.22 13.15 4.33
N VAL A 869 19.91 13.03 4.07
CA VAL A 869 18.94 14.11 4.26
C VAL A 869 19.00 14.67 5.69
N VAL A 870 19.10 13.79 6.69
CA VAL A 870 19.20 14.21 8.10
C VAL A 870 20.46 15.01 8.38
N ALA A 871 21.59 14.70 7.74
CA ALA A 871 22.82 15.50 7.89
C ALA A 871 22.64 16.92 7.33
N ALA A 872 22.04 17.04 6.14
CA ALA A 872 21.72 18.34 5.56
C ALA A 872 20.77 19.17 6.45
N VAL A 873 19.77 18.53 7.06
CA VAL A 873 18.88 19.19 8.04
C VAL A 873 19.67 19.66 9.27
N THR A 874 20.55 18.82 9.82
CA THR A 874 21.40 19.18 10.96
C THR A 874 22.25 20.41 10.67
N ASP A 875 22.90 20.45 9.50
CA ASP A 875 23.73 21.59 9.10
C ASP A 875 22.92 22.87 8.99
N GLY A 876 21.77 22.80 8.32
CA GLY A 876 20.88 23.94 8.18
C GLY A 876 20.40 24.49 9.52
N MET A 877 19.98 23.61 10.45
CA MET A 877 19.57 24.05 11.78
C MET A 877 20.74 24.66 12.58
N THR A 878 21.93 24.08 12.48
CA THR A 878 23.09 24.54 13.25
C THR A 878 23.61 25.87 12.72
N ALA A 879 23.76 26.00 11.40
CA ALA A 879 24.11 27.25 10.75
C ALA A 879 23.06 28.34 11.00
N GLY A 880 21.76 28.00 10.96
CA GLY A 880 20.68 28.93 11.29
C GLY A 880 20.78 29.50 12.70
N ARG A 881 21.13 28.66 13.69
CA ARG A 881 21.35 29.12 15.08
C ARG A 881 22.57 30.01 15.20
N GLU A 882 23.65 29.68 14.48
CA GLU A 882 24.88 30.48 14.46
C GLU A 882 24.64 31.87 13.85
N ILE A 883 23.91 31.94 12.73
CA ILE A 883 23.46 33.20 12.12
C ILE A 883 22.60 34.00 13.11
N ALA A 884 21.60 33.37 13.73
CA ALA A 884 20.72 34.05 14.67
C ALA A 884 21.50 34.64 15.86
N ALA A 885 22.44 33.87 16.43
CA ALA A 885 23.31 34.33 17.51
C ALA A 885 24.18 35.52 17.08
N ARG A 886 24.76 35.48 15.87
CA ARG A 886 25.54 36.58 15.29
C ARG A 886 24.68 37.85 15.14
N LEU A 887 23.50 37.73 14.56
CA LEU A 887 22.60 38.87 14.32
C LEU A 887 22.06 39.47 15.63
N ALA A 888 21.82 38.63 16.65
CA ALA A 888 21.48 39.09 17.98
C ALA A 888 22.62 39.91 18.61
N ALA A 889 23.86 39.46 18.49
CA ALA A 889 25.03 40.18 19.00
C ALA A 889 25.23 41.54 18.31
N LEU A 890 24.95 41.64 17.01
CA LEU A 890 25.02 42.90 16.25
C LEU A 890 23.89 43.89 16.59
N SER A 891 22.86 43.46 17.29
CA SER A 891 21.72 44.28 17.70
C SER A 891 21.83 44.77 19.15
N GLY A 892 22.90 44.40 19.86
CA GLY A 892 23.20 44.84 21.22
C GLY A 892 24.16 46.04 21.28
N HIS A 893 23.70 47.22 20.87
CA HIS A 893 24.22 48.54 21.28
C HIS A 893 23.08 49.55 21.36
#